data_AF-A0A833SSU0-F1
#
_entry.id   AF-A0A833SSU0-F1
#
_cell.length_a   1.000
_cell.length_b   1.000
_cell.length_c   1.000
_cell.angle_alpha   90.00
_cell.angle_beta   90.00
_cell.angle_gamma   90.00
#
_symmetry.space_group_name_H-M   'P 1'
#
loop_
_entity.id
_entity.type
_entity.pdbx_description
1 polymer ?
#
loop_
_entity_poly.entity_id
_entity_poly.type
_entity_poly.pdbx_seq_one_letter_code
_entity_poly.pdbx_strand_id
1 'polypeptide(L)'
;MNGDSFPTKTSELKVEQRSRKMLVMWIAFCLVHKRCVSQVPLCAEYNIALDWKDLRVAVLRDRAAISALQRVAKYIRSWNEETKGLPLFDLTNQSATFGFARKFGLNSASIVDTYDREVNIWEAHISRLDENLESKQNELAEEKRRLSELYPPGEFGWSYRESGAQDQLSADIKKIKSELNKVKTVLKKVLVTPSPLTRPLPPVKDDAIQVIFMVTMPRNLEILGSLCLIAQRAIAPFDPTTEMRALPSVSSCSWWQFYCQHAPIQAVRATTKEFAVMPSSFHLSDRRGPKTIDGLTNIAQLKAECVIDPMLRGTALTWNDPTGVTLNPFNATSKSVTDSFIEQMPQLFEDFQWMNAWPGDDDTRGNMVYANLHKRPEEFEKSSFIALGSMRSYPFQQFRKLQCVLLDDKLPWSHSCVEIIVRQTLYQIGELTAEEDPEMLWKTDMLQGPLDDQAAQEICELMVLFRTSFLCASINCPSTSEMLQVESKLHELMSRKIDSLITYVNRDTDKVLTSLVHLVSPMAPGNLTWKQVEEVPPGDQQFGCCFESSDSHYAVNLFTGVVLTDGNAPGGLPANIRVHERFQSLFGRCNFEVNTVNGLFQTESLYCGRLYEFGYHESEELFVQELIVDSRNISARLRSFRPKEAKNREVFFVASFDEHNSLRCYQVPFSDTKLTYEYIVTHLKDYDCLVQKDDPIGEVLRVLTKLEDERFLHPLKSPKDTLKIDLPRFKLQFILDTDMRFASVEHKGYFLASSQQFDFVPRVSADIWY
;
A
#
# COMPACT_ATOMS: atom_id res chain seq x y z
N MET A 1 -8.08 -21.12 -6.65
CA MET A 1 -7.41 -20.88 -7.94
C MET A 1 -5.99 -20.48 -7.63
N ASN A 2 -5.03 -21.29 -8.08
CA ASN A 2 -3.61 -21.12 -7.78
C ASN A 2 -3.08 -19.86 -8.48
N GLY A 3 -2.32 -19.08 -7.72
CA GLY A 3 -1.73 -17.83 -8.16
C GLY A 3 -0.62 -18.08 -9.16
N ASP A 4 -0.91 -17.80 -10.43
CA ASP A 4 0.12 -17.50 -11.40
C ASP A 4 0.72 -16.13 -11.05
N SER A 5 1.98 -16.17 -10.65
CA SER A 5 2.81 -15.00 -10.39
C SER A 5 3.03 -14.27 -11.71
N PHE A 6 2.28 -13.20 -11.92
CA PHE A 6 2.64 -12.20 -12.92
C PHE A 6 4.05 -11.67 -12.61
N PRO A 7 4.90 -11.46 -13.63
CA PRO A 7 6.24 -10.94 -13.42
C PRO A 7 6.11 -9.56 -12.74
N THR A 8 6.66 -9.45 -11.53
CA THR A 8 6.68 -8.24 -10.72
C THR A 8 7.45 -7.15 -11.46
N LYS A 9 6.71 -6.29 -12.19
CA LYS A 9 7.25 -5.05 -12.72
C LYS A 9 7.49 -4.09 -11.54
N THR A 10 8.75 -3.92 -11.15
CA THR A 10 9.27 -2.85 -10.24
C THR A 10 8.66 -2.75 -8.84
N SER A 11 9.43 -2.22 -7.88
CA SER A 11 9.01 -2.06 -6.49
C SER A 11 7.78 -1.15 -6.37
N GLU A 12 6.57 -1.69 -6.22
CA GLU A 12 5.37 -0.90 -5.88
C GLU A 12 5.04 -1.07 -4.40
N LEU A 13 4.70 0.02 -3.70
CA LEU A 13 4.27 -0.03 -2.30
C LEU A 13 2.98 -0.85 -2.18
N LYS A 14 2.85 -1.69 -1.14
CA LYS A 14 1.64 -2.51 -0.94
C LYS A 14 0.40 -1.64 -0.79
N VAL A 15 0.54 -0.51 -0.10
CA VAL A 15 -0.55 0.46 0.10
C VAL A 15 -0.93 1.22 -1.17
N GLU A 16 -0.02 1.37 -2.14
CA GLU A 16 -0.35 1.92 -3.46
C GLU A 16 -1.27 0.95 -4.23
N GLN A 17 -0.91 -0.33 -4.27
CA GLN A 17 -1.75 -1.35 -4.90
C GLN A 17 -3.13 -1.43 -4.22
N ARG A 18 -3.17 -1.32 -2.89
CA ARG A 18 -4.42 -1.26 -2.13
C ARG A 18 -5.26 -0.03 -2.49
N SER A 19 -4.63 1.13 -2.62
CA SER A 19 -5.29 2.39 -3.01
C SER A 19 -5.94 2.28 -4.40
N ARG A 20 -5.25 1.66 -5.35
CA ARG A 20 -5.81 1.38 -6.69
C ARG A 20 -7.04 0.46 -6.61
N LYS A 21 -6.96 -0.63 -5.83
CA LYS A 21 -8.09 -1.55 -5.62
C LYS A 21 -9.29 -0.85 -4.99
N MET A 22 -9.05 -0.06 -3.95
CA MET A 22 -10.07 0.75 -3.29
C MET A 22 -10.72 1.72 -4.28
N LEU A 23 -9.92 2.48 -5.04
CA LEU A 23 -10.43 3.44 -6.01
C LEU A 23 -11.31 2.78 -7.09
N VAL A 24 -10.95 1.59 -7.58
CA VAL A 24 -11.79 0.83 -8.54
C VAL A 24 -13.16 0.52 -7.94
N MET A 25 -13.23 0.10 -6.67
CA MET A 25 -14.51 -0.20 -6.01
C MET A 25 -15.38 1.06 -5.85
N TRP A 26 -14.77 2.20 -5.52
CA TRP A 26 -15.46 3.48 -5.41
C TRP A 26 -15.96 4.00 -6.76
N ILE A 27 -15.17 3.85 -7.83
CA ILE A 27 -15.60 4.17 -9.20
C ILE A 27 -16.79 3.29 -9.60
N ALA A 28 -16.70 1.98 -9.36
CA ALA A 28 -17.78 1.04 -9.69
C ALA A 28 -19.07 1.39 -8.95
N PHE A 29 -18.99 1.73 -7.66
CA PHE A 29 -20.12 2.23 -6.89
C PHE A 29 -20.73 3.49 -7.53
N CYS A 30 -19.93 4.51 -7.84
CA CYS A 30 -20.44 5.77 -8.42
C CYS A 30 -21.16 5.55 -9.76
N LEU A 31 -20.62 4.67 -10.62
CA LEU A 31 -21.24 4.33 -11.91
C LEU A 31 -22.57 3.58 -11.72
N VAL A 32 -22.62 2.63 -10.79
CA VAL A 32 -23.85 1.89 -10.49
C VAL A 32 -24.88 2.78 -9.82
N HIS A 33 -24.47 3.65 -8.90
CA HIS A 33 -25.33 4.64 -8.26
C HIS A 33 -26.00 5.54 -9.32
N LYS A 34 -25.21 6.12 -10.24
CA LYS A 34 -25.73 6.93 -11.34
C LYS A 34 -26.78 6.18 -12.18
N ARG A 35 -26.54 4.89 -12.47
CA ARG A 35 -27.50 4.05 -13.18
C ARG A 35 -28.74 3.73 -12.34
N CYS A 36 -28.59 3.40 -11.06
CA CYS A 36 -29.70 3.07 -10.18
C CYS A 36 -30.65 4.25 -10.00
N VAL A 37 -30.14 5.47 -9.86
CA VAL A 37 -30.99 6.67 -9.80
C VAL A 37 -31.87 6.81 -11.06
N SER A 38 -31.32 6.53 -12.25
CA SER A 38 -32.11 6.60 -13.49
C SER A 38 -33.23 5.55 -13.57
N GLN A 39 -33.03 4.40 -12.93
CA GLN A 39 -33.99 3.29 -12.95
C GLN A 39 -34.97 3.33 -11.78
N VAL A 40 -34.54 3.87 -10.64
CA VAL A 40 -35.29 4.00 -9.41
C VAL A 40 -35.15 5.46 -8.94
N PRO A 41 -36.00 6.37 -9.45
CA PRO A 41 -35.89 7.80 -9.14
C PRO A 41 -35.95 8.13 -7.64
N LEU A 42 -36.56 7.26 -6.83
CA LEU A 42 -36.57 7.40 -5.37
C LEU A 42 -35.16 7.48 -4.76
N CYS A 43 -34.15 6.86 -5.38
CA CYS A 43 -32.76 6.98 -4.93
C CYS A 43 -32.25 8.43 -4.97
N ALA A 44 -32.84 9.31 -5.81
CA ALA A 44 -32.47 10.72 -5.88
C ALA A 44 -32.79 11.53 -4.62
N GLU A 45 -33.60 10.99 -3.70
CA GLU A 45 -33.95 11.66 -2.44
C GLU A 45 -32.98 11.33 -1.29
N TYR A 46 -31.97 10.49 -1.53
CA TYR A 46 -31.07 9.96 -0.50
C TYR A 46 -29.61 10.30 -0.79
N ASN A 47 -28.84 10.47 0.28
CA ASN A 47 -27.41 10.69 0.20
C ASN A 47 -26.67 9.36 -0.04
N ILE A 48 -25.45 9.48 -0.57
CA ILE A 48 -24.45 8.41 -0.63
C ILE A 48 -23.83 8.26 0.76
N ALA A 49 -23.74 7.01 1.25
CA ALA A 49 -23.18 6.72 2.57
C ALA A 49 -21.64 6.80 2.65
N LEU A 50 -20.93 6.67 1.53
CA LEU A 50 -19.47 6.84 1.48
C LEU A 50 -19.08 8.30 1.72
N ASP A 51 -18.09 8.55 2.58
CA ASP A 51 -17.53 9.90 2.80
C ASP A 51 -16.36 10.15 1.84
N TRP A 52 -16.52 11.10 0.93
CA TRP A 52 -15.46 11.49 -0.01
C TRP A 52 -14.16 11.94 0.67
N LYS A 53 -14.22 12.42 1.92
CA LYS A 53 -13.04 12.82 2.70
C LYS A 53 -12.15 11.64 3.07
N ASP A 54 -12.71 10.44 3.18
CA ASP A 54 -11.94 9.24 3.52
C ASP A 54 -10.91 8.93 2.42
N LEU A 55 -11.16 9.33 1.17
CA LEU A 55 -10.21 9.17 0.05
C LEU A 55 -8.85 9.82 0.27
N ARG A 56 -8.73 10.73 1.27
CA ARG A 56 -7.45 11.33 1.69
C ARG A 56 -6.36 10.30 1.94
N VAL A 57 -6.73 9.12 2.45
CA VAL A 57 -5.76 8.09 2.87
C VAL A 57 -5.03 7.41 1.70
N ALA A 58 -5.54 7.57 0.48
CA ALA A 58 -4.98 6.90 -0.70
C ALA A 58 -3.52 7.29 -0.96
N VAL A 59 -2.79 6.36 -1.58
CA VAL A 59 -1.41 6.53 -2.05
C VAL A 59 -1.42 6.22 -3.54
N LEU A 60 -1.25 7.24 -4.39
CA LEU A 60 -1.36 7.13 -5.84
C LEU A 60 -0.22 7.89 -6.53
N ARG A 61 0.54 7.19 -7.37
CA ARG A 61 1.65 7.79 -8.14
C ARG A 61 1.18 8.45 -9.43
N ASP A 62 0.21 7.85 -10.12
CA ASP A 62 -0.15 8.27 -11.48
C ASP A 62 -1.26 9.32 -11.53
N ARG A 63 -1.11 10.27 -12.47
CA ARG A 63 -2.05 11.37 -12.67
C ARG A 63 -3.46 10.89 -13.03
N ALA A 64 -3.59 9.76 -13.72
CA ALA A 64 -4.89 9.22 -14.11
C ALA A 64 -5.69 8.75 -12.89
N ALA A 65 -5.07 8.01 -11.97
CA ALA A 65 -5.67 7.58 -10.72
C ALA A 65 -6.00 8.76 -9.80
N ILE A 66 -5.11 9.75 -9.69
CA ILE A 66 -5.38 10.99 -8.93
C ILE A 66 -6.61 11.70 -9.52
N SER A 67 -6.65 11.88 -10.84
CA SER A 67 -7.79 12.53 -11.52
C SER A 67 -9.09 11.73 -11.34
N ALA A 68 -9.01 10.40 -11.36
CA ALA A 68 -10.17 9.55 -11.12
C ALA A 68 -10.66 9.65 -9.67
N LEU A 69 -9.75 9.72 -8.70
CA LEU A 69 -10.07 9.94 -7.28
C LEU A 69 -10.76 11.29 -7.08
N GLN A 70 -10.25 12.37 -7.67
CA GLN A 70 -10.88 13.69 -7.59
C GLN A 70 -12.29 13.70 -8.20
N ARG A 71 -12.50 13.00 -9.32
CA ARG A 71 -13.84 12.86 -9.94
C ARG A 71 -14.81 12.09 -9.06
N VAL A 72 -14.36 11.02 -8.41
CA VAL A 72 -15.17 10.26 -7.43
C VAL A 72 -15.51 11.15 -6.24
N ALA A 73 -14.53 11.86 -5.68
CA ALA A 73 -14.73 12.78 -4.56
C ALA A 73 -15.75 13.88 -4.92
N LYS A 74 -15.58 14.52 -6.08
CA LYS A 74 -16.52 15.51 -6.63
C LYS A 74 -17.92 14.93 -6.76
N TYR A 75 -18.06 13.75 -7.38
CA TYR A 75 -19.36 13.13 -7.60
C TYR A 75 -20.13 12.89 -6.28
N ILE A 76 -19.48 12.28 -5.30
CA ILE A 76 -20.09 11.97 -3.99
C ILE A 76 -20.43 13.27 -3.25
N ARG A 77 -19.51 14.23 -3.24
CA ARG A 77 -19.71 15.51 -2.57
C ARG A 77 -20.88 16.29 -3.19
N SER A 78 -20.83 16.55 -4.49
CA SER A 78 -21.86 17.33 -5.19
C SER A 78 -23.24 16.70 -5.00
N TRP A 79 -23.32 15.37 -5.04
CA TRP A 79 -24.57 14.64 -4.79
C TRP A 79 -25.12 14.89 -3.38
N ASN A 80 -24.28 14.73 -2.36
CA ASN A 80 -24.70 14.86 -0.96
C ASN A 80 -25.03 16.32 -0.58
N GLU A 81 -24.37 17.29 -1.21
CA GLU A 81 -24.65 18.72 -1.04
C GLU A 81 -25.96 19.16 -1.71
N GLU A 82 -26.27 18.61 -2.89
CA GLU A 82 -27.52 18.86 -3.61
C GLU A 82 -28.71 18.20 -2.91
N THR A 83 -28.58 16.93 -2.53
CA THR A 83 -29.68 16.12 -2.02
C THR A 83 -30.03 16.46 -0.56
N LYS A 84 -29.02 16.68 0.31
CA LYS A 84 -29.17 16.93 1.75
C LYS A 84 -30.05 15.89 2.47
N GLY A 85 -30.12 14.67 1.95
CA GLY A 85 -30.91 13.57 2.48
C GLY A 85 -30.15 12.75 3.53
N LEU A 86 -30.77 11.65 3.97
CA LEU A 86 -30.09 10.66 4.81
C LEU A 86 -29.35 9.61 3.95
N PRO A 87 -28.22 9.05 4.43
CA PRO A 87 -27.42 8.13 3.64
C PRO A 87 -28.10 6.77 3.45
N LEU A 88 -28.19 6.30 2.21
CA LEU A 88 -28.73 4.98 1.90
C LEU A 88 -27.67 3.90 2.09
N PHE A 89 -28.05 2.76 2.68
CA PHE A 89 -27.17 1.60 2.98
C PHE A 89 -26.07 1.84 4.02
N ASP A 90 -26.15 2.93 4.78
CA ASP A 90 -25.34 3.09 5.99
C ASP A 90 -25.78 2.07 7.06
N LEU A 91 -24.87 1.17 7.45
CA LEU A 91 -25.13 0.15 8.46
C LEU A 91 -25.06 0.67 9.90
N THR A 92 -24.47 1.84 10.13
CA THR A 92 -24.46 2.51 11.46
C THR A 92 -25.81 3.16 11.75
N ASN A 93 -26.41 3.81 10.75
CA ASN A 93 -27.74 4.40 10.83
C ASN A 93 -28.66 3.89 9.70
N GLN A 94 -29.33 2.78 9.98
CA GLN A 94 -30.13 2.07 8.98
C GLN A 94 -31.53 2.67 8.76
N SER A 95 -31.92 3.69 9.53
CA SER A 95 -33.26 4.28 9.49
C SER A 95 -33.64 4.78 8.09
N ALA A 96 -32.69 5.34 7.36
CA ALA A 96 -32.87 5.81 5.99
C ALA A 96 -33.18 4.66 5.02
N THR A 97 -32.45 3.55 5.12
CA THR A 97 -32.63 2.36 4.29
C THR A 97 -33.98 1.69 4.55
N PHE A 98 -34.41 1.61 5.81
CA PHE A 98 -35.75 1.13 6.17
C PHE A 98 -36.86 2.10 5.72
N GLY A 99 -36.64 3.41 5.83
CA GLY A 99 -37.55 4.43 5.29
C GLY A 99 -37.69 4.35 3.77
N PHE A 100 -36.58 4.13 3.05
CA PHE A 100 -36.56 3.87 1.62
C PHE A 100 -37.37 2.61 1.28
N ALA A 101 -37.13 1.51 1.99
CA ALA A 101 -37.84 0.24 1.79
C ALA A 101 -39.36 0.40 1.93
N ARG A 102 -39.81 1.16 2.95
CA ARG A 102 -41.21 1.49 3.15
C ARG A 102 -41.78 2.26 1.96
N LYS A 103 -41.15 3.37 1.57
CA LYS A 103 -41.63 4.24 0.49
C LYS A 103 -41.60 3.55 -0.87
N PHE A 104 -40.56 2.76 -1.16
CA PHE A 104 -40.48 1.96 -2.38
C PHE A 104 -41.55 0.87 -2.40
N GLY A 105 -41.67 0.10 -1.32
CA GLY A 105 -42.55 -1.04 -1.24
C GLY A 105 -44.03 -0.66 -1.31
N LEU A 106 -44.44 0.45 -0.65
CA LEU A 106 -45.81 0.97 -0.72
C LEU A 106 -46.22 1.41 -2.14
N ASN A 107 -45.27 1.86 -2.95
CA ASN A 107 -45.51 2.27 -4.33
C ASN A 107 -45.33 1.13 -5.34
N SER A 108 -44.94 -0.08 -4.89
CA SER A 108 -44.72 -1.24 -5.74
C SER A 108 -45.92 -2.18 -5.68
N ALA A 109 -46.70 -2.24 -6.77
CA ALA A 109 -47.85 -3.15 -6.88
C ALA A 109 -47.44 -4.60 -6.59
N SER A 110 -46.30 -5.06 -7.10
CA SER A 110 -45.81 -6.42 -6.84
C SER A 110 -45.56 -6.72 -5.35
N ILE A 111 -45.05 -5.75 -4.57
CA ILE A 111 -44.77 -5.94 -3.13
C ILE A 111 -46.09 -5.89 -2.34
N VAL A 112 -46.97 -4.94 -2.67
CA VAL A 112 -48.29 -4.81 -2.05
C VAL A 112 -49.15 -6.05 -2.32
N ASP A 113 -49.20 -6.55 -3.55
CA ASP A 113 -49.93 -7.77 -3.92
C ASP A 113 -49.37 -9.01 -3.20
N THR A 114 -48.07 -9.02 -2.91
CA THR A 114 -47.44 -10.10 -2.13
C THR A 114 -47.84 -10.02 -0.66
N TYR A 115 -47.87 -8.81 -0.07
CA TYR A 115 -48.39 -8.59 1.27
C TYR A 115 -49.86 -8.98 1.39
N ASP A 116 -50.71 -8.51 0.48
CA ASP A 116 -52.16 -8.79 0.53
C ASP A 116 -52.43 -10.30 0.37
N ARG A 117 -51.66 -11.01 -0.48
CA ARG A 117 -51.70 -12.48 -0.56
C ARG A 117 -51.31 -13.15 0.76
N GLU A 118 -50.26 -12.67 1.42
CA GLU A 118 -49.82 -13.21 2.72
C GLU A 118 -50.88 -13.01 3.80
N VAL A 119 -51.49 -11.83 3.86
CA VAL A 119 -52.61 -11.52 4.78
C VAL A 119 -53.77 -12.47 4.53
N ASN A 120 -54.19 -12.65 3.27
CA ASN A 120 -55.28 -13.57 2.91
C ASN A 120 -54.97 -15.03 3.29
N ILE A 121 -53.74 -15.49 3.08
CA ILE A 121 -53.29 -16.84 3.48
C ILE A 121 -53.35 -17.01 5.00
N TRP A 122 -52.86 -16.01 5.73
CA TRP A 122 -52.88 -16.02 7.20
C TRP A 122 -54.30 -15.99 7.74
N GLU A 123 -55.17 -15.13 7.24
CA GLU A 123 -56.57 -15.05 7.65
C GLU A 123 -57.32 -16.36 7.36
N ALA A 124 -57.13 -16.95 6.17
CA ALA A 124 -57.70 -18.25 5.84
C ALA A 124 -57.13 -19.40 6.69
N HIS A 125 -55.89 -19.28 7.18
CA HIS A 125 -55.33 -20.23 8.14
C HIS A 125 -55.99 -20.09 9.52
N ILE A 126 -56.16 -18.86 10.02
CA ILE A 126 -56.85 -18.60 11.29
C ILE A 126 -58.31 -19.05 11.23
N SER A 127 -59.05 -18.76 10.14
CA SER A 127 -60.43 -19.24 9.98
C SER A 127 -60.54 -20.76 10.00
N ARG A 128 -59.62 -21.49 9.34
CA ARG A 128 -59.58 -22.96 9.40
C ARG A 128 -59.30 -23.48 10.80
N LEU A 129 -58.49 -22.78 11.59
CA LEU A 129 -58.24 -23.16 12.98
C LEU A 129 -59.47 -22.90 13.86
N ASP A 130 -60.21 -21.84 13.60
CA ASP A 130 -61.48 -21.51 14.27
C ASP A 130 -62.55 -22.58 14.01
N GLU A 131 -62.76 -22.95 12.74
CA GLU A 131 -63.66 -24.06 12.35
C GLU A 131 -63.29 -25.38 13.04
N ASN A 132 -61.99 -25.69 13.12
CA ASN A 132 -61.51 -26.87 13.84
C ASN A 132 -61.74 -26.77 15.36
N LEU A 133 -61.58 -25.56 15.93
CA LEU A 133 -61.81 -25.32 17.36
C LEU A 133 -63.30 -25.47 17.70
N GLU A 134 -64.21 -24.91 16.90
CA GLU A 134 -65.66 -25.10 17.05
C GLU A 134 -66.04 -26.58 16.95
N SER A 135 -65.50 -27.30 15.97
CA SER A 135 -65.72 -28.75 15.84
C SER A 135 -65.28 -29.50 17.09
N LYS A 136 -64.11 -29.16 17.66
CA LYS A 136 -63.58 -29.81 18.87
C LYS A 136 -64.37 -29.44 20.13
N GLN A 137 -64.90 -28.23 20.21
CA GLN A 137 -65.80 -27.81 21.28
C GLN A 137 -67.13 -28.54 21.22
N ASN A 138 -67.69 -28.74 20.03
CA ASN A 138 -68.90 -29.53 19.82
C ASN A 138 -68.68 -31.01 20.21
N GLU A 139 -67.55 -31.62 19.80
CA GLU A 139 -67.16 -32.96 20.25
C GLU A 139 -67.02 -33.04 21.78
N LEU A 140 -66.40 -32.03 22.40
CA LEU A 140 -66.25 -31.96 23.85
C LEU A 140 -67.59 -31.81 24.58
N ALA A 141 -68.50 -30.97 24.07
CA ALA A 141 -69.84 -30.79 24.62
C ALA A 141 -70.67 -32.08 24.51
N GLU A 142 -70.58 -32.77 23.38
CA GLU A 142 -71.23 -34.07 23.16
C GLU A 142 -70.69 -35.15 24.09
N GLU A 143 -69.37 -35.24 24.28
CA GLU A 143 -68.78 -36.18 25.24
C GLU A 143 -69.10 -35.81 26.69
N LYS A 144 -69.13 -34.51 27.05
CA LYS A 144 -69.62 -34.05 28.36
C LYS A 144 -71.09 -34.44 28.57
N ARG A 145 -71.93 -34.33 27.53
CA ARG A 145 -73.35 -34.77 27.56
C ARG A 145 -73.46 -36.28 27.74
N ARG A 146 -72.73 -37.07 26.95
CA ARG A 146 -72.67 -38.54 27.09
C ARG A 146 -72.23 -38.96 28.48
N LEU A 147 -71.23 -38.28 29.05
CA LEU A 147 -70.75 -38.55 30.40
C LEU A 147 -71.83 -38.22 31.46
N SER A 148 -72.58 -37.13 31.27
CA SER A 148 -73.71 -36.75 32.13
C SER A 148 -74.91 -37.70 32.01
N GLU A 149 -75.11 -38.32 30.84
CA GLU A 149 -76.17 -39.32 30.60
C GLU A 149 -75.80 -40.70 31.16
N LEU A 150 -74.52 -41.11 31.04
CA LEU A 150 -74.02 -42.33 31.67
C LEU A 150 -73.96 -42.23 33.21
N TYR A 151 -73.79 -41.02 33.75
CA TYR A 151 -73.69 -40.77 35.19
C TYR A 151 -74.51 -39.53 35.58
N PRO A 152 -75.83 -39.67 35.80
CA PRO A 152 -76.68 -38.59 36.28
C PRO A 152 -76.14 -38.03 37.61
N PRO A 153 -76.09 -36.70 37.80
CA PRO A 153 -75.66 -36.12 39.06
C PRO A 153 -76.75 -36.33 40.11
N GLY A 154 -76.59 -37.39 40.90
CA GLY A 154 -77.42 -37.68 42.07
C GLY A 154 -78.29 -38.92 41.91
N GLU A 155 -77.79 -40.05 42.40
CA GLU A 155 -78.52 -41.06 43.20
C GLU A 155 -77.66 -42.32 43.32
N PHE A 156 -76.75 -42.36 44.29
CA PHE A 156 -76.34 -43.63 44.90
C PHE A 156 -76.16 -43.41 46.41
N GLY A 157 -77.31 -43.43 47.10
CA GLY A 157 -77.40 -43.60 48.54
C GLY A 157 -77.09 -45.05 48.92
N TRP A 158 -76.33 -45.19 49.98
CA TRP A 158 -75.87 -46.43 50.59
C TRP A 158 -76.99 -47.43 50.90
N SER A 159 -76.75 -48.73 50.64
CA SER A 159 -77.21 -49.82 51.50
C SER A 159 -76.41 -51.10 51.26
N TYR A 160 -75.87 -51.63 52.34
CA TYR A 160 -75.09 -52.86 52.46
C TYR A 160 -76.02 -54.08 52.49
N ARG A 161 -75.81 -55.09 51.62
CA ARG A 161 -76.12 -56.51 51.91
C ARG A 161 -75.33 -57.44 50.99
N GLU A 162 -74.63 -58.39 51.62
CA GLU A 162 -73.77 -59.40 50.99
C GLU A 162 -74.57 -60.42 50.17
N SER A 163 -74.25 -60.54 48.88
CA SER A 163 -74.23 -61.78 48.07
C SER A 163 -73.63 -61.43 46.68
N GLY A 164 -73.51 -62.38 45.75
CA GLY A 164 -72.75 -62.31 44.47
C GLY A 164 -72.96 -61.08 43.54
N ALA A 165 -73.83 -60.15 43.91
CA ALA A 165 -73.89 -58.78 43.37
C ALA A 165 -72.62 -57.95 43.62
N GLN A 166 -71.79 -58.27 44.62
CA GLN A 166 -70.59 -57.48 44.94
C GLN A 166 -69.48 -57.61 43.88
N ASP A 167 -69.31 -58.80 43.31
CA ASP A 167 -68.37 -59.03 42.19
C ASP A 167 -68.89 -58.42 40.88
N GLN A 168 -70.21 -58.47 40.66
CA GLN A 168 -70.85 -57.83 39.51
C GLN A 168 -70.76 -56.30 39.61
N LEU A 169 -71.05 -55.71 40.78
CA LEU A 169 -70.87 -54.27 41.03
C LEU A 169 -69.40 -53.86 41.00
N SER A 170 -68.47 -54.71 41.47
CA SER A 170 -67.03 -54.46 41.36
C SER A 170 -66.55 -54.49 39.90
N ALA A 171 -67.05 -55.43 39.11
CA ALA A 171 -66.80 -55.52 37.67
C ALA A 171 -67.42 -54.32 36.93
N ASP A 172 -68.63 -53.92 37.27
CA ASP A 172 -69.31 -52.76 36.72
C ASP A 172 -68.59 -51.47 37.13
N ILE A 173 -68.18 -51.31 38.39
CA ILE A 173 -67.36 -50.18 38.86
C ILE A 173 -66.00 -50.15 38.16
N LYS A 174 -65.36 -51.30 37.92
CA LYS A 174 -64.10 -51.39 37.15
C LYS A 174 -64.32 -51.01 35.69
N LYS A 175 -65.41 -51.46 35.07
CA LYS A 175 -65.78 -51.13 33.70
C LYS A 175 -66.09 -49.64 33.57
N ILE A 176 -66.87 -49.09 34.50
CA ILE A 176 -67.16 -47.67 34.67
C ILE A 176 -65.86 -46.86 34.84
N LYS A 177 -64.95 -47.27 35.74
CA LYS A 177 -63.66 -46.60 35.92
C LYS A 177 -62.77 -46.68 34.67
N SER A 178 -62.81 -47.79 33.95
CA SER A 178 -62.09 -47.97 32.68
C SER A 178 -62.64 -47.03 31.62
N GLU A 179 -63.96 -46.96 31.44
CA GLU A 179 -64.62 -46.04 30.51
C GLU A 179 -64.39 -44.58 30.92
N LEU A 180 -64.46 -44.26 32.21
CA LEU A 180 -64.19 -42.92 32.74
C LEU A 180 -62.72 -42.54 32.54
N ASN A 181 -61.78 -43.48 32.64
CA ASN A 181 -60.37 -43.26 32.30
C ASN A 181 -60.15 -43.11 30.79
N LYS A 182 -60.84 -43.87 29.94
CA LYS A 182 -60.80 -43.69 28.48
C LYS A 182 -61.33 -42.31 28.09
N VAL A 183 -62.50 -41.92 28.60
CA VAL A 183 -63.08 -40.59 28.36
C VAL A 183 -62.20 -39.49 28.95
N LYS A 184 -61.64 -39.64 30.17
CA LYS A 184 -60.62 -38.71 30.69
C LYS A 184 -59.39 -38.62 29.81
N THR A 185 -58.95 -39.72 29.20
CA THR A 185 -57.80 -39.73 28.29
C THR A 185 -58.13 -39.03 26.97
N VAL A 186 -59.34 -39.22 26.44
CA VAL A 186 -59.85 -38.49 25.27
C VAL A 186 -60.01 -37.00 25.60
N LEU A 187 -60.63 -36.66 26.74
CA LEU A 187 -60.77 -35.29 27.23
C LEU A 187 -59.41 -34.62 27.40
N LYS A 188 -58.41 -35.33 27.94
CA LYS A 188 -57.03 -34.83 28.11
C LYS A 188 -56.30 -34.64 26.77
N LYS A 189 -56.64 -35.43 25.74
CA LYS A 189 -56.16 -35.23 24.35
C LYS A 189 -56.88 -34.05 23.66
N VAL A 190 -58.16 -33.85 23.93
CA VAL A 190 -58.98 -32.75 23.37
C VAL A 190 -58.71 -31.42 24.07
N LEU A 191 -58.34 -31.41 25.36
CA LEU A 191 -58.03 -30.21 26.14
C LEU A 191 -56.65 -29.59 25.86
N VAL A 192 -55.84 -30.17 24.96
CA VAL A 192 -54.54 -29.60 24.60
C VAL A 192 -54.76 -28.29 23.84
N THR A 193 -54.42 -27.16 24.46
CA THR A 193 -54.46 -25.85 23.82
C THR A 193 -53.65 -25.87 22.51
N PRO A 194 -54.12 -25.24 21.41
CA PRO A 194 -53.30 -25.03 20.22
C PRO A 194 -51.96 -24.37 20.61
N SER A 195 -50.87 -24.82 20.00
CA SER A 195 -49.57 -24.16 20.18
C SER A 195 -49.69 -22.67 19.83
N PRO A 196 -49.00 -21.77 20.55
CA PRO A 196 -49.07 -20.34 20.28
C PRO A 196 -48.76 -20.05 18.80
N LEU A 197 -49.70 -19.38 18.14
CA LEU A 197 -49.62 -19.05 16.72
C LEU A 197 -48.74 -17.83 16.57
N THR A 198 -47.70 -17.90 15.76
CA THR A 198 -46.82 -16.75 15.51
C THR A 198 -47.10 -16.21 14.13
N ARG A 199 -47.42 -14.91 14.01
CA ARG A 199 -47.66 -14.29 12.71
C ARG A 199 -46.34 -14.21 11.94
N PRO A 200 -46.30 -14.59 10.65
CA PRO A 200 -45.05 -14.65 9.88
C PRO A 200 -44.46 -13.28 9.53
N LEU A 201 -45.28 -12.22 9.50
CA LEU A 201 -44.87 -10.84 9.24
C LEU A 201 -45.44 -9.89 10.31
N PRO A 202 -44.87 -8.69 10.49
CA PRO A 202 -45.44 -7.65 11.34
C PRO A 202 -46.91 -7.36 11.01
N PRO A 203 -47.76 -7.06 12.01
CA PRO A 203 -49.18 -6.79 11.78
C PRO A 203 -49.43 -5.45 11.08
N VAL A 204 -48.53 -4.48 11.26
CA VAL A 204 -48.60 -3.17 10.61
C VAL A 204 -48.13 -3.29 9.16
N LYS A 205 -48.97 -2.89 8.20
CA LYS A 205 -48.69 -2.99 6.76
C LYS A 205 -47.34 -2.39 6.38
N ASP A 206 -47.06 -1.19 6.88
CA ASP A 206 -45.80 -0.48 6.60
C ASP A 206 -44.55 -1.22 7.07
N ASP A 207 -44.65 -1.91 8.21
CA ASP A 207 -43.55 -2.69 8.78
C ASP A 207 -43.36 -4.00 8.00
N ALA A 208 -44.45 -4.66 7.65
CA ALA A 208 -44.42 -5.87 6.83
C ALA A 208 -43.85 -5.61 5.42
N ILE A 209 -44.24 -4.48 4.80
CA ILE A 209 -43.72 -4.06 3.50
C ILE A 209 -42.20 -3.85 3.54
N GLN A 210 -41.66 -3.29 4.63
CA GLN A 210 -40.22 -3.15 4.80
C GLN A 210 -39.52 -4.52 4.83
N VAL A 211 -40.06 -5.48 5.59
CA VAL A 211 -39.50 -6.84 5.65
C VAL A 211 -39.57 -7.51 4.28
N ILE A 212 -40.72 -7.46 3.61
CA ILE A 212 -40.91 -8.04 2.27
C ILE A 212 -39.92 -7.42 1.29
N PHE A 213 -39.82 -6.08 1.25
CA PHE A 213 -38.88 -5.38 0.39
C PHE A 213 -37.45 -5.88 0.61
N MET A 214 -36.98 -5.97 1.85
CA MET A 214 -35.60 -6.36 2.08
C MET A 214 -35.31 -7.83 1.73
N VAL A 215 -36.29 -8.72 1.91
CA VAL A 215 -36.21 -10.13 1.50
C VAL A 215 -36.31 -10.29 -0.02
N THR A 216 -36.96 -9.35 -0.70
CA THR A 216 -37.23 -9.36 -2.14
C THR A 216 -36.61 -8.17 -2.87
N MET A 217 -35.45 -7.70 -2.38
CA MET A 217 -34.87 -6.43 -2.82
C MET A 217 -34.58 -6.50 -4.33
N PRO A 218 -35.02 -5.51 -5.13
CA PRO A 218 -34.70 -5.47 -6.54
C PRO A 218 -33.18 -5.58 -6.77
N ARG A 219 -32.77 -6.42 -7.73
CA ARG A 219 -31.35 -6.79 -7.90
C ARG A 219 -30.44 -5.59 -8.13
N ASN A 220 -30.91 -4.53 -8.79
CA ASN A 220 -30.15 -3.30 -9.00
C ASN A 220 -29.88 -2.55 -7.68
N LEU A 221 -30.87 -2.49 -6.77
CA LEU A 221 -30.72 -1.87 -5.44
C LEU A 221 -29.84 -2.74 -4.53
N GLU A 222 -29.97 -4.05 -4.63
CA GLU A 222 -29.12 -4.99 -3.90
C GLU A 222 -27.65 -4.86 -4.31
N ILE A 223 -27.37 -4.79 -5.63
CA ILE A 223 -26.01 -4.55 -6.14
C ILE A 223 -25.50 -3.18 -5.68
N LEU A 224 -26.34 -2.13 -5.70
CA LEU A 224 -25.96 -0.79 -5.23
C LEU A 224 -25.53 -0.83 -3.75
N GLY A 225 -26.34 -1.43 -2.88
CA GLY A 225 -26.04 -1.57 -1.47
C GLY A 225 -24.78 -2.41 -1.23
N SER A 226 -24.65 -3.56 -1.90
CA SER A 226 -23.48 -4.43 -1.77
C SER A 226 -22.21 -3.70 -2.23
N LEU A 227 -22.24 -2.97 -3.35
CA LEU A 227 -21.10 -2.16 -3.79
C LEU A 227 -20.77 -1.01 -2.83
N CYS A 228 -21.77 -0.40 -2.19
CA CYS A 228 -21.53 0.60 -1.15
C CYS A 228 -20.70 0.01 0.00
N LEU A 229 -21.08 -1.18 0.47
CA LEU A 229 -20.37 -1.87 1.54
C LEU A 229 -19.01 -2.41 1.12
N ILE A 230 -18.87 -2.89 -0.12
CA ILE A 230 -17.58 -3.30 -0.69
C ILE A 230 -16.64 -2.11 -0.81
N ALA A 231 -17.13 -0.95 -1.25
CA ALA A 231 -16.34 0.27 -1.36
C ALA A 231 -15.88 0.76 0.02
N GLN A 232 -16.77 0.78 1.02
CA GLN A 232 -16.38 1.09 2.41
C GLN A 232 -15.44 0.03 2.99
N ARG A 233 -15.66 -1.26 2.70
CA ARG A 233 -14.79 -2.35 3.15
C ARG A 233 -13.37 -2.23 2.58
N ALA A 234 -13.24 -1.72 1.36
CA ALA A 234 -11.96 -1.54 0.70
C ALA A 234 -11.08 -0.45 1.34
N ILE A 235 -11.70 0.52 2.02
CA ILE A 235 -10.98 1.53 2.81
C ILE A 235 -10.75 1.10 4.26
N ALA A 236 -11.65 0.29 4.83
CA ALA A 236 -11.47 -0.29 6.16
C ALA A 236 -10.24 -1.23 6.23
N PRO A 237 -9.61 -1.42 7.41
CA PRO A 237 -8.47 -2.33 7.62
C PRO A 237 -8.71 -3.74 7.07
N PHE A 238 -7.70 -4.36 6.47
CA PHE A 238 -7.84 -5.72 5.90
C PHE A 238 -8.31 -6.72 6.95
N ASP A 239 -7.70 -6.71 8.13
CA ASP A 239 -8.18 -7.47 9.28
C ASP A 239 -9.30 -6.70 10.00
N PRO A 240 -10.51 -7.26 10.11
CA PRO A 240 -11.62 -6.58 10.76
C PRO A 240 -11.31 -6.26 12.23
N THR A 241 -11.50 -5.00 12.62
CA THR A 241 -11.33 -4.56 14.02
C THR A 241 -12.50 -5.01 14.90
N THR A 242 -12.35 -4.89 16.21
CA THR A 242 -13.40 -5.23 17.18
C THR A 242 -14.67 -4.41 16.95
N GLU A 243 -14.53 -3.12 16.61
CA GLU A 243 -15.64 -2.20 16.34
C GLU A 243 -16.42 -2.60 15.08
N MET A 244 -15.71 -3.07 14.04
CA MET A 244 -16.35 -3.59 12.82
C MET A 244 -17.16 -4.86 13.09
N ARG A 245 -16.73 -5.69 14.05
CA ARG A 245 -17.43 -6.91 14.46
C ARG A 245 -18.52 -6.66 15.51
N ALA A 246 -18.61 -5.46 16.06
CA ALA A 246 -19.65 -5.08 17.01
C ALA A 246 -21.00 -4.94 16.28
N LEU A 247 -21.73 -6.05 16.18
CA LEU A 247 -23.06 -6.09 15.58
C LEU A 247 -24.13 -5.68 16.61
N PRO A 248 -25.26 -5.11 16.16
CA PRO A 248 -26.41 -4.86 17.04
C PRO A 248 -26.90 -6.15 17.68
N SER A 249 -27.54 -6.07 18.85
CA SER A 249 -28.17 -7.24 19.49
C SER A 249 -29.35 -7.73 18.65
N VAL A 250 -29.07 -8.68 17.77
CA VAL A 250 -30.04 -9.29 16.86
C VAL A 250 -30.20 -10.78 17.16
N SER A 251 -31.33 -11.33 16.73
CA SER A 251 -31.61 -12.76 16.79
C SER A 251 -30.60 -13.57 15.99
N SER A 252 -30.45 -14.86 16.32
CA SER A 252 -29.68 -15.82 15.51
C SER A 252 -30.41 -16.25 14.23
N CYS A 253 -31.71 -15.95 14.12
CA CYS A 253 -32.56 -16.32 13.00
C CYS A 253 -32.91 -15.07 12.18
N SER A 254 -32.70 -15.09 10.87
CA SER A 254 -33.09 -14.00 9.95
C SER A 254 -34.61 -13.93 9.77
N TRP A 255 -35.11 -12.78 9.29
CA TRP A 255 -36.53 -12.62 8.95
C TRP A 255 -37.01 -13.63 7.91
N TRP A 256 -36.16 -14.03 6.96
CA TRP A 256 -36.51 -15.06 5.98
C TRP A 256 -36.66 -16.44 6.62
N GLN A 257 -35.74 -16.81 7.52
CA GLN A 257 -35.83 -18.07 8.26
C GLN A 257 -37.04 -18.08 9.20
N PHE A 258 -37.27 -16.97 9.91
CA PHE A 258 -38.43 -16.78 10.77
C PHE A 258 -39.74 -16.92 9.96
N TYR A 259 -39.81 -16.25 8.81
CA TYR A 259 -40.94 -16.36 7.89
C TYR A 259 -41.16 -17.82 7.44
N CYS A 260 -40.11 -18.51 7.01
CA CYS A 260 -40.21 -19.93 6.60
C CYS A 260 -40.70 -20.85 7.72
N GLN A 261 -40.37 -20.55 8.98
CA GLN A 261 -40.76 -21.36 10.14
C GLN A 261 -42.22 -21.16 10.55
N HIS A 262 -42.79 -19.97 10.30
CA HIS A 262 -44.11 -19.59 10.83
C HIS A 262 -45.18 -19.37 9.75
N ALA A 263 -44.80 -19.21 8.48
CA ALA A 263 -45.75 -19.03 7.39
C ALA A 263 -46.46 -20.36 7.05
N PRO A 264 -47.81 -20.43 7.08
CA PRO A 264 -48.55 -21.64 6.72
C PRO A 264 -48.33 -22.07 5.27
N ILE A 265 -48.21 -21.08 4.37
CA ILE A 265 -47.89 -21.23 2.95
C ILE A 265 -46.99 -20.06 2.57
N GLN A 266 -45.92 -20.31 1.82
CA GLN A 266 -44.94 -19.28 1.46
C GLN A 266 -45.43 -18.46 0.26
N ALA A 267 -45.97 -17.27 0.50
CA ALA A 267 -46.25 -16.27 -0.54
C ALA A 267 -45.00 -15.46 -0.93
N VAL A 268 -44.12 -15.19 0.05
CA VAL A 268 -42.85 -14.49 -0.15
C VAL A 268 -41.79 -15.48 -0.60
N ARG A 269 -41.01 -15.11 -1.61
CA ARG A 269 -39.83 -15.86 -2.06
C ARG A 269 -38.61 -14.98 -1.96
N ALA A 270 -37.66 -15.34 -1.10
CA ALA A 270 -36.42 -14.58 -0.97
C ALA A 270 -35.66 -14.51 -2.30
N THR A 271 -35.34 -13.30 -2.73
CA THR A 271 -34.47 -13.05 -3.89
C THR A 271 -33.17 -12.38 -3.50
N THR A 272 -33.15 -11.70 -2.35
CA THR A 272 -31.95 -11.08 -1.78
C THR A 272 -30.98 -12.17 -1.29
N LYS A 273 -29.70 -12.00 -1.63
CA LYS A 273 -28.57 -12.89 -1.31
C LYS A 273 -27.42 -12.16 -0.61
N GLU A 274 -27.24 -10.86 -0.89
CA GLU A 274 -26.12 -10.08 -0.35
C GLU A 274 -26.38 -9.62 1.09
N PHE A 275 -27.66 -9.46 1.45
CA PHE A 275 -28.09 -8.95 2.75
C PHE A 275 -28.96 -9.94 3.50
N ALA A 276 -28.84 -9.93 4.83
CA ALA A 276 -29.78 -10.58 5.72
C ALA A 276 -30.45 -9.54 6.60
N VAL A 277 -31.78 -9.60 6.73
CA VAL A 277 -32.49 -8.77 7.69
C VAL A 277 -32.70 -9.58 8.95
N MET A 278 -32.17 -9.09 10.06
CA MET A 278 -32.16 -9.76 11.33
C MET A 278 -33.17 -9.10 12.28
N PRO A 279 -34.19 -9.85 12.75
CA PRO A 279 -35.08 -9.41 13.81
C PRO A 279 -34.28 -9.15 15.11
N SER A 280 -34.76 -8.27 15.99
CA SER A 280 -34.19 -8.13 17.33
C SER A 280 -34.26 -9.47 18.10
N SER A 281 -33.51 -9.62 19.18
CA SER A 281 -33.61 -10.83 20.02
C SER A 281 -35.04 -10.99 20.56
N PHE A 282 -35.80 -11.93 20.01
CA PHE A 282 -37.18 -12.21 20.44
C PHE A 282 -37.21 -13.39 21.40
N HIS A 283 -37.83 -13.19 22.57
CA HIS A 283 -38.26 -14.28 23.44
C HIS A 283 -39.74 -14.55 23.18
N LEU A 284 -40.03 -15.67 22.50
CA LEU A 284 -41.38 -16.22 22.46
C LEU A 284 -41.69 -16.74 23.86
N SER A 285 -42.51 -16.01 24.63
CA SER A 285 -42.91 -16.47 25.96
C SER A 285 -43.75 -17.74 25.81
N ASP A 286 -43.31 -18.86 26.39
CA ASP A 286 -43.98 -20.18 26.35
C ASP A 286 -45.42 -20.21 26.93
N ARG A 287 -45.93 -19.09 27.45
CA ARG A 287 -47.18 -19.03 28.22
C ARG A 287 -48.05 -17.81 27.93
N ARG A 288 -48.27 -17.47 26.66
CA ARG A 288 -49.44 -16.66 26.28
C ARG A 288 -50.50 -17.58 25.70
N GLY A 289 -51.59 -17.74 26.45
CA GLY A 289 -52.76 -18.50 26.03
C GLY A 289 -53.46 -19.21 27.19
N PRO A 290 -54.78 -19.47 27.07
CA PRO A 290 -55.55 -20.18 28.07
C PRO A 290 -55.07 -21.62 28.25
N LYS A 291 -55.15 -22.15 29.48
CA LYS A 291 -54.68 -23.50 29.82
C LYS A 291 -55.55 -24.63 29.22
N THR A 292 -56.74 -24.30 28.74
CA THR A 292 -57.74 -25.24 28.21
C THR A 292 -58.54 -24.60 27.09
N ILE A 293 -58.96 -25.40 26.10
CA ILE A 293 -59.83 -24.98 24.98
C ILE A 293 -61.17 -24.37 25.46
N ASP A 294 -61.68 -24.79 26.63
CA ASP A 294 -62.89 -24.23 27.25
C ASP A 294 -62.78 -22.70 27.52
N GLY A 295 -61.57 -22.14 27.54
CA GLY A 295 -61.34 -20.70 27.75
C GLY A 295 -61.42 -19.84 26.49
N LEU A 296 -61.49 -20.43 25.29
CA LEU A 296 -61.55 -19.72 24.01
C LEU A 296 -62.98 -19.80 23.47
N THR A 297 -63.70 -18.69 23.36
CA THR A 297 -65.13 -18.69 22.97
C THR A 297 -65.40 -18.19 21.56
N ASN A 298 -64.43 -17.52 20.92
CA ASN A 298 -64.58 -16.96 19.58
C ASN A 298 -63.22 -16.63 18.95
N ILE A 299 -63.21 -16.40 17.63
CA ILE A 299 -62.03 -16.03 16.85
C ILE A 299 -61.31 -14.78 17.35
N ALA A 300 -62.02 -13.81 17.94
CA ALA A 300 -61.43 -12.58 18.45
C ALA A 300 -60.59 -12.86 19.71
N GLN A 301 -61.05 -13.77 20.56
CA GLN A 301 -60.33 -14.23 21.74
C GLN A 301 -59.12 -15.10 21.36
N LEU A 302 -59.25 -15.98 20.35
CA LEU A 302 -58.13 -16.73 19.77
C LEU A 302 -57.04 -15.79 19.25
N LYS A 303 -57.43 -14.75 18.49
CA LYS A 303 -56.49 -13.74 17.98
C LYS A 303 -55.83 -12.94 19.10
N ALA A 304 -56.57 -12.57 20.14
CA ALA A 304 -56.04 -11.75 21.24
C ALA A 304 -55.12 -12.53 22.19
N GLU A 305 -55.43 -13.79 22.47
CA GLU A 305 -54.75 -14.57 23.52
C GLU A 305 -53.73 -15.59 22.98
N CYS A 306 -53.83 -16.01 21.72
CA CYS A 306 -53.01 -17.07 21.14
C CYS A 306 -52.15 -16.66 19.94
N VAL A 307 -52.29 -15.44 19.42
CA VAL A 307 -51.44 -14.93 18.33
C VAL A 307 -50.31 -14.06 18.89
N ILE A 308 -49.09 -14.38 18.50
CA ILE A 308 -47.88 -13.61 18.77
C ILE A 308 -47.56 -12.81 17.51
N ASP A 309 -47.63 -11.49 17.63
CA ASP A 309 -47.28 -10.56 16.56
C ASP A 309 -45.82 -10.13 16.68
N PRO A 310 -44.98 -10.31 15.64
CA PRO A 310 -43.62 -9.82 15.66
C PRO A 310 -43.60 -8.31 15.44
N MET A 311 -42.59 -7.63 15.98
CA MET A 311 -42.40 -6.18 15.83
C MET A 311 -41.18 -5.89 14.96
N LEU A 312 -41.22 -4.83 14.14
CA LEU A 312 -40.05 -4.42 13.38
C LEU A 312 -38.98 -3.73 14.26
N ARG A 313 -39.36 -3.20 15.42
CA ARG A 313 -38.45 -2.46 16.32
C ARG A 313 -37.22 -3.31 16.70
N GLY A 314 -36.04 -2.73 16.50
CA GLY A 314 -34.74 -3.37 16.77
C GLY A 314 -34.27 -4.33 15.69
N THR A 315 -34.95 -4.38 14.54
CA THR A 315 -34.47 -5.08 13.35
C THR A 315 -33.25 -4.38 12.76
N ALA A 316 -32.26 -5.14 12.31
CA ALA A 316 -31.09 -4.62 11.62
C ALA A 316 -30.78 -5.43 10.35
N LEU A 317 -30.38 -4.73 9.30
CA LEU A 317 -29.72 -5.25 8.12
C LEU A 317 -28.28 -5.63 8.47
N THR A 318 -27.88 -6.84 8.09
CA THR A 318 -26.51 -7.33 8.18
C THR A 318 -25.99 -7.71 6.80
N TRP A 319 -24.67 -7.70 6.67
CA TRP A 319 -23.96 -7.99 5.43
C TRP A 319 -22.73 -8.82 5.73
N ASN A 320 -22.43 -9.74 4.84
CA ASN A 320 -21.21 -10.56 4.88
C ASN A 320 -20.22 -9.99 3.89
N ASP A 321 -18.99 -9.78 4.34
CA ASP A 321 -17.93 -9.34 3.44
C ASP A 321 -17.57 -10.44 2.41
N PRO A 322 -16.77 -10.12 1.37
CA PRO A 322 -16.39 -11.12 0.36
C PRO A 322 -15.66 -12.34 0.91
N THR A 323 -15.19 -12.30 2.17
CA THR A 323 -14.56 -13.45 2.86
C THR A 323 -15.57 -14.28 3.66
N GLY A 324 -16.83 -13.84 3.72
CA GLY A 324 -17.94 -14.51 4.42
C GLY A 324 -18.10 -14.07 5.88
N VAL A 325 -17.38 -13.02 6.33
CA VAL A 325 -17.46 -12.53 7.71
C VAL A 325 -18.54 -11.46 7.83
N THR A 326 -19.48 -11.65 8.76
CA THR A 326 -20.49 -10.63 9.07
C THR A 326 -19.85 -9.47 9.85
N LEU A 327 -19.89 -8.26 9.29
CA LEU A 327 -19.30 -7.08 9.92
C LEU A 327 -19.93 -5.78 9.38
N ASN A 328 -19.69 -4.67 10.07
CA ASN A 328 -20.02 -3.33 9.60
C ASN A 328 -18.74 -2.55 9.23
N PRO A 329 -18.47 -2.28 7.94
CA PRO A 329 -17.25 -1.57 7.53
C PRO A 329 -17.27 -0.07 7.89
N PHE A 330 -18.44 0.52 8.15
CA PHE A 330 -18.56 1.93 8.56
C PHE A 330 -18.17 2.16 10.04
N ASN A 331 -18.06 1.09 10.85
CA ASN A 331 -17.55 1.20 12.22
C ASN A 331 -16.02 1.30 12.31
N ALA A 332 -15.30 1.21 11.18
CA ALA A 332 -13.86 1.39 11.18
C ALA A 332 -13.52 2.82 11.63
N THR A 333 -12.60 2.95 12.60
CA THR A 333 -12.22 4.26 13.13
C THR A 333 -11.34 5.01 12.12
N SER A 334 -11.40 6.34 12.11
CA SER A 334 -10.53 7.17 11.24
C SER A 334 -9.05 6.81 11.40
N LYS A 335 -8.62 6.51 12.62
CA LYS A 335 -7.25 6.08 12.92
C LYS A 335 -6.92 4.74 12.25
N SER A 336 -7.76 3.72 12.43
CA SER A 336 -7.49 2.39 11.86
C SER A 336 -7.52 2.41 10.32
N VAL A 337 -8.44 3.17 9.73
CA VAL A 337 -8.48 3.42 8.29
C VAL A 337 -7.16 4.02 7.83
N THR A 338 -6.74 5.12 8.45
CA THR A 338 -5.49 5.83 8.13
C THR A 338 -4.27 4.93 8.24
N ASP A 339 -4.09 4.26 9.39
CA ASP A 339 -2.96 3.38 9.65
C ASP A 339 -2.86 2.24 8.61
N SER A 340 -3.99 1.80 8.08
CA SER A 340 -4.06 0.72 7.09
C SER A 340 -3.55 1.11 5.68
N PHE A 341 -3.38 2.41 5.42
CA PHE A 341 -2.77 2.95 4.19
C PHE A 341 -1.35 3.50 4.41
N ILE A 342 -0.77 3.24 5.58
CA ILE A 342 0.64 3.53 5.86
C ILE A 342 1.46 2.28 5.56
N GLU A 343 2.49 2.43 4.72
CA GLU A 343 3.37 1.32 4.38
C GLU A 343 4.13 0.88 5.63
N GLN A 344 4.18 -0.43 5.85
CA GLN A 344 4.89 -1.02 6.97
C GLN A 344 6.39 -1.08 6.66
N MET A 345 7.20 -0.68 7.62
CA MET A 345 8.65 -0.76 7.54
C MET A 345 9.10 -2.23 7.49
N PRO A 346 10.25 -2.54 6.85
CA PRO A 346 10.86 -3.85 6.95
C PRO A 346 11.14 -4.19 8.42
N GLN A 347 11.11 -5.48 8.76
CA GLN A 347 11.26 -5.96 10.14
C GLN A 347 12.53 -5.46 10.84
N LEU A 348 13.62 -5.29 10.10
CA LEU A 348 14.89 -4.72 10.60
C LEU A 348 14.77 -3.27 11.09
N PHE A 349 13.73 -2.56 10.68
CA PHE A 349 13.53 -1.12 10.86
C PHE A 349 12.14 -0.78 11.40
N GLU A 350 11.45 -1.76 12.00
CA GLU A 350 10.10 -1.59 12.55
C GLU A 350 10.03 -0.46 13.59
N ASP A 351 11.10 -0.29 14.38
CA ASP A 351 11.27 0.80 15.36
C ASP A 351 11.21 2.21 14.74
N PHE A 352 11.33 2.34 13.42
CA PHE A 352 11.22 3.61 12.68
C PHE A 352 9.86 3.81 12.01
N GLN A 353 8.87 2.94 12.24
CA GLN A 353 7.51 3.09 11.69
C GLN A 353 6.88 4.45 12.01
N TRP A 354 7.21 5.04 13.17
CA TRP A 354 6.74 6.36 13.58
C TRP A 354 7.13 7.48 12.60
N MET A 355 8.25 7.34 11.87
CA MET A 355 8.65 8.30 10.84
C MET A 355 7.68 8.30 9.65
N ASN A 356 7.00 7.18 9.41
CA ASN A 356 6.05 6.99 8.32
C ASN A 356 4.60 7.22 8.74
N ALA A 357 4.34 7.64 9.98
CA ALA A 357 2.99 7.87 10.49
C ALA A 357 2.28 9.03 9.75
N TRP A 358 0.93 9.02 9.77
CA TRP A 358 0.13 10.07 9.13
C TRP A 358 0.42 11.45 9.74
N PRO A 359 0.77 12.49 8.95
CA PRO A 359 0.94 13.87 9.39
C PRO A 359 -0.41 14.50 9.73
N GLY A 360 -0.57 15.00 10.95
CA GLY A 360 -1.73 15.81 11.33
C GLY A 360 -2.40 15.43 12.65
N ASP A 361 -2.16 14.23 13.17
CA ASP A 361 -2.84 13.77 14.40
C ASP A 361 -2.15 14.23 15.70
N ASP A 362 -0.90 14.68 15.65
CA ASP A 362 -0.22 15.36 16.76
C ASP A 362 1.07 16.04 16.29
N ASP A 363 1.27 17.31 16.66
CA ASP A 363 2.40 18.15 16.23
C ASP A 363 3.74 17.80 16.91
N THR A 364 3.79 16.67 17.60
CA THR A 364 4.93 16.25 18.42
C THR A 364 5.98 15.48 17.63
N ARG A 365 5.74 15.17 16.34
CA ARG A 365 6.67 14.39 15.51
C ARG A 365 8.02 15.06 15.36
N GLY A 366 8.06 16.37 15.20
CA GLY A 366 9.32 17.13 15.20
C GLY A 366 10.18 16.81 16.43
N ASN A 367 9.54 16.68 17.60
CA ASN A 367 10.21 16.34 18.86
C ASN A 367 10.58 14.86 18.95
N MET A 368 9.77 13.95 18.38
CA MET A 368 10.06 12.50 18.36
C MET A 368 11.38 12.19 17.66
N VAL A 369 11.71 12.94 16.61
CA VAL A 369 12.99 12.81 15.91
C VAL A 369 14.17 13.00 16.85
N TYR A 370 14.15 14.07 17.63
CA TYR A 370 15.21 14.38 18.58
C TYR A 370 15.24 13.40 19.76
N ALA A 371 14.06 13.00 20.26
CA ALA A 371 13.95 12.01 21.34
C ALA A 371 14.54 10.64 20.95
N ASN A 372 14.39 10.24 19.68
CA ASN A 372 14.85 8.96 19.16
C ASN A 372 16.24 9.00 18.51
N LEU A 373 16.99 10.10 18.64
CA LEU A 373 18.36 10.22 18.09
C LEU A 373 19.30 9.11 18.58
N HIS A 374 19.09 8.61 19.80
CA HIS A 374 19.86 7.50 20.37
C HIS A 374 19.65 6.17 19.64
N LYS A 375 18.57 6.03 18.86
CA LYS A 375 18.25 4.85 18.03
C LYS A 375 18.71 4.99 16.58
N ARG A 376 19.37 6.09 16.21
CA ARG A 376 19.85 6.34 14.85
C ARG A 376 20.75 5.18 14.39
N PRO A 377 20.51 4.57 13.21
CA PRO A 377 21.41 3.56 12.64
C PRO A 377 22.79 4.16 12.33
N GLU A 378 23.85 3.38 12.45
CA GLU A 378 25.23 3.85 12.18
C GLU A 378 25.40 4.36 10.74
N GLU A 379 24.62 3.81 9.80
CA GLU A 379 24.60 4.15 8.37
C GLU A 379 24.05 5.55 8.07
N PHE A 380 23.32 6.17 9.01
CA PHE A 380 22.76 7.51 8.83
C PHE A 380 23.60 8.52 9.56
N GLU A 381 23.98 9.63 8.94
CA GLU A 381 24.46 10.78 9.70
C GLU A 381 23.36 11.36 10.60
N LYS A 382 23.76 12.09 11.65
CA LYS A 382 22.81 12.72 12.57
C LYS A 382 21.84 13.65 11.83
N SER A 383 22.37 14.47 10.93
CA SER A 383 21.63 15.41 10.09
C SER A 383 20.66 14.68 9.15
N SER A 384 21.10 13.60 8.50
CA SER A 384 20.30 12.74 7.62
C SER A 384 19.11 12.11 8.34
N PHE A 385 19.35 11.56 9.54
CA PHE A 385 18.29 10.96 10.35
C PHE A 385 17.25 11.99 10.78
N ILE A 386 17.69 13.20 11.16
CA ILE A 386 16.79 14.29 11.52
C ILE A 386 15.93 14.70 10.33
N ALA A 387 16.56 14.86 9.16
CA ALA A 387 15.87 15.27 7.94
C ALA A 387 14.84 14.22 7.49
N LEU A 388 15.19 12.94 7.52
CA LEU A 388 14.29 11.84 7.19
C LEU A 388 13.08 11.79 8.14
N GLY A 389 13.32 11.81 9.46
CA GLY A 389 12.25 11.75 10.46
C GLY A 389 11.35 12.99 10.46
N SER A 390 11.84 14.11 9.95
CA SER A 390 11.09 15.37 9.83
C SER A 390 10.33 15.49 8.50
N MET A 391 10.63 14.67 7.49
CA MET A 391 10.05 14.80 6.14
C MET A 391 8.52 14.79 6.14
N ARG A 392 7.94 13.95 7.00
CA ARG A 392 6.49 13.83 7.17
C ARG A 392 5.99 14.53 8.43
N SER A 393 6.79 15.33 9.14
CA SER A 393 6.28 16.16 10.25
C SER A 393 5.54 17.39 9.70
N TYR A 394 4.54 17.90 10.44
CA TYR A 394 3.68 19.04 10.09
C TYR A 394 2.86 18.86 8.79
N PRO A 395 1.56 19.17 8.76
CA PRO A 395 0.77 19.02 7.54
C PRO A 395 1.23 19.99 6.45
N PHE A 396 1.05 19.61 5.18
CA PHE A 396 1.23 20.42 3.96
C PHE A 396 2.67 20.77 3.53
N GLN A 397 3.68 20.72 4.43
CA GLN A 397 5.08 21.09 4.13
C GLN A 397 5.92 19.99 3.48
N GLN A 398 5.32 18.87 3.08
CA GLN A 398 6.03 17.67 2.64
C GLN A 398 6.94 17.92 1.42
N PHE A 399 6.51 18.73 0.44
CA PHE A 399 7.35 19.05 -0.71
C PHE A 399 8.52 19.92 -0.35
N ARG A 400 8.29 20.99 0.39
CA ARG A 400 9.35 21.88 0.87
C ARG A 400 10.43 21.09 1.61
N LYS A 401 10.03 20.21 2.52
CA LYS A 401 10.98 19.38 3.27
C LYS A 401 11.72 18.37 2.42
N LEU A 402 11.04 17.74 1.46
CA LEU A 402 11.70 16.87 0.48
C LEU A 402 12.69 17.64 -0.38
N GLN A 403 12.38 18.87 -0.78
CA GLN A 403 13.31 19.74 -1.49
C GLN A 403 14.53 20.02 -0.63
N CYS A 404 14.38 20.53 0.59
CA CYS A 404 15.52 20.80 1.49
C CYS A 404 16.43 19.57 1.67
N VAL A 405 15.82 18.39 1.80
CA VAL A 405 16.54 17.12 1.89
C VAL A 405 17.35 16.80 0.63
N LEU A 406 16.79 17.07 -0.55
CA LEU A 406 17.46 16.91 -1.84
C LEU A 406 18.58 17.94 -2.01
N LEU A 407 18.37 19.17 -1.54
CA LEU A 407 19.37 20.23 -1.61
C LEU A 407 20.64 19.83 -0.86
N ASP A 408 20.43 19.32 0.34
CA ASP A 408 21.47 18.94 1.26
C ASP A 408 22.22 17.66 0.85
N ASP A 409 21.71 16.89 -0.12
CA ASP A 409 22.12 15.51 -0.48
C ASP A 409 22.43 14.61 0.73
N LYS A 410 21.69 14.80 1.82
CA LYS A 410 21.99 14.16 3.11
C LYS A 410 21.51 12.72 3.21
N LEU A 411 20.62 12.25 2.32
CA LEU A 411 20.00 10.94 2.52
C LEU A 411 20.73 9.79 1.82
N PRO A 412 20.86 8.63 2.48
CA PRO A 412 21.29 7.41 1.81
C PRO A 412 20.15 6.89 0.92
N TRP A 413 20.04 7.40 -0.31
CA TRP A 413 18.95 7.11 -1.25
C TRP A 413 18.76 5.63 -1.58
N SER A 414 19.80 4.82 -1.45
CA SER A 414 19.74 3.37 -1.62
C SER A 414 19.15 2.62 -0.42
N HIS A 415 18.89 3.30 0.70
CA HIS A 415 18.36 2.68 1.91
C HIS A 415 16.83 2.51 1.81
N SER A 416 16.33 1.31 2.12
CA SER A 416 14.90 0.96 1.97
C SER A 416 13.95 1.84 2.79
N CYS A 417 14.32 2.21 4.02
CA CYS A 417 13.53 3.18 4.82
C CYS A 417 13.40 4.55 4.15
N VAL A 418 14.45 5.03 3.48
CA VAL A 418 14.42 6.30 2.74
C VAL A 418 13.44 6.18 1.58
N GLU A 419 13.55 5.10 0.80
CA GLU A 419 12.63 4.84 -0.33
C GLU A 419 11.16 4.84 0.13
N ILE A 420 10.83 4.13 1.22
CA ILE A 420 9.45 4.04 1.73
C ILE A 420 8.92 5.41 2.17
N ILE A 421 9.68 6.15 2.98
CA ILE A 421 9.25 7.44 3.52
C ILE A 421 9.10 8.46 2.39
N VAL A 422 10.06 8.53 1.47
CA VAL A 422 10.03 9.44 0.33
C VAL A 422 8.82 9.14 -0.56
N ARG A 423 8.58 7.88 -0.90
CA ARG A 423 7.43 7.49 -1.74
C ARG A 423 6.09 7.77 -1.08
N GLN A 424 5.95 7.46 0.20
CA GLN A 424 4.76 7.83 0.96
C GLN A 424 4.55 9.35 1.00
N THR A 425 5.61 10.11 1.24
CA THR A 425 5.59 11.59 1.19
C THR A 425 5.11 12.09 -0.18
N LEU A 426 5.59 11.49 -1.26
CA LEU A 426 5.30 11.87 -2.65
C LEU A 426 3.92 11.48 -3.16
N TYR A 427 3.41 10.32 -2.75
CA TYR A 427 2.25 9.69 -3.39
C TYR A 427 1.01 9.64 -2.50
N GLN A 428 1.14 9.83 -1.19
CA GLN A 428 -0.04 9.99 -0.34
C GLN A 428 -0.84 11.23 -0.74
N ILE A 429 -2.16 11.07 -0.86
CA ILE A 429 -3.08 12.11 -1.33
C ILE A 429 -3.27 13.19 -0.27
N GLY A 430 -3.48 12.81 1.00
CA GLY A 430 -3.73 13.73 2.10
C GLY A 430 -5.06 14.46 1.98
N GLU A 431 -5.28 15.48 2.80
CA GLU A 431 -6.58 16.19 2.85
C GLU A 431 -6.99 16.76 1.48
N LEU A 432 -8.30 16.80 1.25
CA LEU A 432 -8.92 17.34 0.04
C LEU A 432 -9.67 18.63 0.36
N THR A 433 -9.65 19.62 -0.54
CA THR A 433 -10.40 20.87 -0.38
C THR A 433 -11.91 20.63 -0.41
N ALA A 434 -12.66 21.50 0.25
CA ALA A 434 -14.12 21.58 0.13
C ALA A 434 -14.56 22.51 -1.03
N GLU A 435 -13.73 22.67 -2.06
CA GLU A 435 -14.05 23.46 -3.26
C GLU A 435 -14.75 22.59 -4.32
N GLU A 436 -15.54 23.22 -5.20
CA GLU A 436 -16.42 22.53 -6.18
C GLU A 436 -15.70 21.40 -6.92
N ASP A 437 -14.42 21.61 -7.24
CA ASP A 437 -13.49 20.57 -7.64
C ASP A 437 -12.55 20.26 -6.46
N PRO A 438 -12.71 19.12 -5.76
CA PRO A 438 -11.83 18.76 -4.66
C PRO A 438 -10.37 18.64 -5.13
N GLU A 439 -9.53 19.52 -4.62
CA GLU A 439 -8.09 19.56 -4.87
C GLU A 439 -7.33 18.97 -3.68
N MET A 440 -6.14 18.43 -3.93
CA MET A 440 -5.27 17.94 -2.87
C MET A 440 -4.70 19.15 -2.10
N LEU A 441 -4.98 19.25 -0.81
CA LEU A 441 -4.37 20.24 0.08
C LEU A 441 -2.95 19.85 0.47
N TRP A 442 -2.74 18.54 0.62
CA TRP A 442 -1.42 17.99 0.83
C TRP A 442 -0.45 18.53 -0.22
N LYS A 443 0.77 18.90 0.19
CA LYS A 443 1.84 19.42 -0.68
C LYS A 443 1.68 20.84 -1.24
N THR A 444 0.66 21.59 -0.81
CA THR A 444 0.33 22.87 -1.45
C THR A 444 0.76 24.11 -0.69
N ASP A 445 1.57 23.99 0.38
CA ASP A 445 2.05 25.15 1.14
C ASP A 445 2.78 26.17 0.25
N MET A 446 3.48 25.70 -0.78
CA MET A 446 4.13 26.56 -1.79
C MET A 446 3.22 26.94 -2.98
N LEU A 447 2.05 26.32 -3.12
CA LEU A 447 1.10 26.53 -4.22
C LEU A 447 -0.04 27.50 -3.86
N GLN A 448 -0.49 27.50 -2.61
CA GLN A 448 -1.65 28.26 -2.14
C GLN A 448 -1.26 29.60 -1.50
N GLY A 449 -2.08 30.63 -1.74
CA GLY A 449 -1.93 31.97 -1.16
C GLY A 449 -1.21 33.00 -2.07
N PRO A 450 -1.38 34.30 -1.79
CA PRO A 450 -0.58 35.35 -2.41
C PRO A 450 0.89 35.14 -2.03
N LEU A 451 1.77 35.20 -3.03
CA LEU A 451 3.20 35.05 -2.82
C LEU A 451 3.73 36.37 -2.26
N ASP A 452 4.09 36.37 -0.97
CA ASP A 452 4.85 37.48 -0.41
C ASP A 452 6.32 37.41 -0.86
N ASP A 453 7.04 38.50 -0.63
CA ASP A 453 8.42 38.66 -1.11
C ASP A 453 9.38 37.64 -0.46
N GLN A 454 9.08 37.18 0.77
CA GLN A 454 9.87 36.17 1.47
C GLN A 454 9.67 34.78 0.85
N ALA A 455 8.41 34.39 0.62
CA ALA A 455 8.07 33.14 -0.04
C ALA A 455 8.57 33.11 -1.49
N ALA A 456 8.54 34.25 -2.20
CA ALA A 456 9.08 34.36 -3.54
C ALA A 456 10.60 34.11 -3.58
N GLN A 457 11.34 34.72 -2.65
CA GLN A 457 12.78 34.47 -2.49
C GLN A 457 13.03 32.98 -2.22
N GLU A 458 12.35 32.41 -1.22
CA GLU A 458 12.51 31.00 -0.86
C GLU A 458 12.26 30.07 -2.05
N ILE A 459 11.23 30.30 -2.86
CA ILE A 459 10.96 29.49 -4.06
C ILE A 459 12.12 29.60 -5.07
N CYS A 460 12.62 30.82 -5.35
CA CYS A 460 13.74 31.02 -6.26
C CYS A 460 15.01 30.31 -5.78
N GLU A 461 15.35 30.44 -4.49
CA GLU A 461 16.52 29.78 -3.88
C GLU A 461 16.37 28.25 -3.94
N LEU A 462 15.21 27.73 -3.55
CA LEU A 462 14.92 26.28 -3.58
C LEU A 462 15.00 25.72 -5.01
N MET A 463 14.56 26.46 -6.02
CA MET A 463 14.66 26.04 -7.43
C MET A 463 16.10 25.96 -7.91
N VAL A 464 16.91 26.97 -7.60
CA VAL A 464 18.34 27.00 -7.95
C VAL A 464 19.09 25.87 -7.28
N LEU A 465 18.92 25.73 -5.97
CA LEU A 465 19.55 24.66 -5.22
C LEU A 465 19.08 23.30 -5.71
N PHE A 466 17.78 23.12 -6.00
CA PHE A 466 17.25 21.83 -6.46
C PHE A 466 17.89 21.44 -7.77
N ARG A 467 18.03 22.39 -8.71
CA ARG A 467 18.65 22.13 -10.01
C ARG A 467 20.13 21.77 -9.86
N THR A 468 20.86 22.48 -9.02
CA THR A 468 22.28 22.18 -8.73
C THR A 468 22.43 20.80 -8.11
N SER A 469 21.69 20.49 -7.05
CA SER A 469 21.74 19.17 -6.41
C SER A 469 21.24 18.07 -7.35
N PHE A 470 20.25 18.33 -8.20
CA PHE A 470 19.81 17.36 -9.22
C PHE A 470 20.87 17.08 -10.28
N LEU A 471 21.65 18.10 -10.68
CA LEU A 471 22.75 17.95 -11.63
C LEU A 471 23.98 17.27 -11.02
N CYS A 472 24.25 17.52 -9.73
CA CYS A 472 25.42 17.02 -9.00
C CYS A 472 25.17 15.74 -8.18
N ALA A 473 23.91 15.35 -7.96
CA ALA A 473 23.56 14.15 -7.23
C ALA A 473 24.24 12.93 -7.88
N SER A 474 24.71 12.00 -7.05
CA SER A 474 25.22 10.71 -7.49
C SER A 474 24.08 9.87 -8.07
N ILE A 475 23.71 10.11 -9.34
CA ILE A 475 22.63 9.40 -10.06
C ILE A 475 23.07 7.94 -10.31
N ASN A 476 22.95 7.11 -9.27
CA ASN A 476 23.08 5.67 -9.34
C ASN A 476 21.77 5.01 -8.86
N CYS A 477 21.03 4.42 -9.81
CA CYS A 477 19.93 3.46 -9.60
C CYS A 477 18.60 4.07 -9.03
N PRO A 478 17.51 3.29 -8.74
CA PRO A 478 16.08 3.62 -8.91
C PRO A 478 15.54 5.00 -8.52
N SER A 479 16.19 5.69 -7.58
CA SER A 479 15.89 7.04 -7.08
C SER A 479 15.80 8.13 -8.16
N THR A 480 16.37 7.92 -9.35
CA THR A 480 16.20 8.84 -10.49
C THR A 480 14.73 8.96 -10.90
N SER A 481 13.93 7.90 -10.78
CA SER A 481 12.54 7.92 -11.22
C SER A 481 11.65 8.77 -10.30
N GLU A 482 11.92 8.76 -8.99
CA GLU A 482 11.24 9.55 -7.98
C GLU A 482 11.68 11.01 -8.05
N MET A 483 12.97 11.29 -8.29
CA MET A 483 13.47 12.65 -8.47
C MET A 483 12.90 13.33 -9.72
N LEU A 484 12.73 12.58 -10.83
CA LEU A 484 12.04 13.08 -12.02
C LEU A 484 10.55 13.43 -11.74
N GLN A 485 9.91 12.74 -10.80
CA GLN A 485 8.54 13.07 -10.39
C GLN A 485 8.50 14.36 -9.55
N VAL A 486 9.51 14.59 -8.70
CA VAL A 486 9.67 15.86 -7.99
C VAL A 486 9.89 17.00 -8.97
N GLU A 487 10.78 16.83 -9.95
CA GLU A 487 11.04 17.82 -11.01
C GLU A 487 9.75 18.17 -11.78
N SER A 488 8.97 17.16 -12.19
CA SER A 488 7.70 17.40 -12.88
C SER A 488 6.71 18.24 -12.06
N LYS A 489 6.66 18.03 -10.73
CA LYS A 489 5.77 18.80 -9.85
C LYS A 489 6.30 20.20 -9.57
N LEU A 490 7.62 20.36 -9.53
CA LEU A 490 8.27 21.66 -9.49
C LEU A 490 7.97 22.47 -10.74
N HIS A 491 8.08 21.88 -11.94
CA HIS A 491 7.68 22.57 -13.17
C HIS A 491 6.20 22.97 -13.17
N GLU A 492 5.31 22.16 -12.59
CA GLU A 492 3.91 22.55 -12.41
C GLU A 492 3.77 23.76 -11.47
N LEU A 493 4.45 23.75 -10.32
CA LEU A 493 4.50 24.90 -9.40
C LEU A 493 5.03 26.15 -10.10
N MET A 494 6.15 26.04 -10.81
CA MET A 494 6.74 27.15 -11.54
C MET A 494 5.81 27.66 -12.64
N SER A 495 5.13 26.77 -13.38
CA SER A 495 4.16 27.19 -14.40
C SER A 495 3.01 28.03 -13.86
N ARG A 496 2.60 27.80 -12.60
CA ARG A 496 1.52 28.56 -11.95
C ARG A 496 2.00 29.86 -11.29
N LYS A 497 3.29 29.98 -10.98
CA LYS A 497 3.85 31.08 -10.16
C LYS A 497 4.87 31.95 -10.90
N ILE A 498 5.32 31.58 -12.10
CA ILE A 498 6.42 32.24 -12.80
C ILE A 498 6.18 33.73 -13.01
N ASP A 499 4.96 34.16 -13.35
CA ASP A 499 4.64 35.58 -13.54
C ASP A 499 4.79 36.39 -12.24
N SER A 500 4.40 35.80 -11.11
CA SER A 500 4.58 36.41 -9.79
C SER A 500 6.05 36.47 -9.39
N LEU A 501 6.83 35.44 -9.71
CA LEU A 501 8.27 35.38 -9.44
C LEU A 501 9.05 36.38 -10.31
N ILE A 502 8.72 36.51 -11.60
CA ILE A 502 9.32 37.53 -12.47
C ILE A 502 8.98 38.93 -11.94
N THR A 503 7.72 39.15 -11.54
CA THR A 503 7.30 40.44 -10.94
C THR A 503 8.09 40.75 -9.67
N TYR A 504 8.36 39.74 -8.83
CA TYR A 504 9.19 39.87 -7.64
C TYR A 504 10.64 40.21 -7.99
N VAL A 505 11.28 39.41 -8.87
CA VAL A 505 12.68 39.63 -9.29
C VAL A 505 12.86 41.00 -9.94
N ASN A 506 11.90 41.47 -10.73
CA ASN A 506 11.96 42.79 -11.37
C ASN A 506 11.88 43.99 -10.41
N ARG A 507 11.56 43.79 -9.13
CA ARG A 507 11.61 44.88 -8.12
C ARG A 507 13.04 45.23 -7.72
N ASP A 508 13.93 44.25 -7.68
CA ASP A 508 15.35 44.41 -7.30
C ASP A 508 16.19 43.32 -7.99
N THR A 509 16.24 43.38 -9.32
CA THR A 509 16.81 42.33 -10.19
C THR A 509 18.24 41.99 -9.80
N ASP A 510 19.06 43.03 -9.60
CA ASP A 510 20.48 42.84 -9.33
C ASP A 510 20.72 42.15 -8.00
N LYS A 511 20.04 42.56 -6.94
CA LYS A 511 20.21 41.97 -5.62
C LYS A 511 19.72 40.52 -5.59
N VAL A 512 18.53 40.26 -6.14
CA VAL A 512 17.92 38.92 -6.08
C VAL A 512 18.73 37.94 -6.91
N LEU A 513 19.05 38.23 -8.17
CA LEU A 513 19.78 37.30 -9.03
C LEU A 513 21.22 37.07 -8.55
N THR A 514 21.88 38.12 -8.05
CA THR A 514 23.21 37.97 -7.44
C THR A 514 23.15 37.03 -6.24
N SER A 515 22.13 37.17 -5.36
CA SER A 515 21.95 36.25 -4.23
C SER A 515 21.74 34.79 -4.67
N LEU A 516 21.03 34.56 -5.77
CA LEU A 516 20.82 33.22 -6.34
C LEU A 516 22.12 32.62 -6.89
N VAL A 517 22.96 33.42 -7.55
CA VAL A 517 24.28 32.97 -8.01
C VAL A 517 25.18 32.62 -6.83
N HIS A 518 25.15 33.38 -5.74
CA HIS A 518 25.94 33.09 -4.54
C HIS A 518 25.62 31.75 -3.88
N LEU A 519 24.42 31.20 -4.10
CA LEU A 519 24.05 29.87 -3.60
C LEU A 519 24.90 28.75 -4.22
N VAL A 520 25.39 28.95 -5.45
CA VAL A 520 26.08 27.93 -6.26
C VAL A 520 27.49 28.35 -6.66
N SER A 521 27.81 29.64 -6.51
CA SER A 521 29.13 30.20 -6.73
C SER A 521 29.42 31.24 -5.62
N PRO A 522 29.84 30.80 -4.43
CA PRO A 522 30.06 31.70 -3.28
C PRO A 522 31.10 32.80 -3.54
N MET A 523 31.97 32.60 -4.52
CA MET A 523 33.04 33.54 -4.91
C MET A 523 32.61 34.56 -5.97
N ALA A 524 31.34 34.55 -6.42
CA ALA A 524 30.86 35.50 -7.41
C ALA A 524 30.91 36.95 -6.89
N PRO A 525 31.13 37.96 -7.76
CA PRO A 525 31.11 39.36 -7.38
C PRO A 525 29.79 39.78 -6.73
N GLY A 526 29.86 40.64 -5.70
CA GLY A 526 28.66 41.12 -4.97
C GLY A 526 27.83 42.17 -5.70
N ASN A 527 28.32 42.69 -6.83
CA ASN A 527 27.77 43.84 -7.54
C ASN A 527 27.59 43.56 -9.05
N LEU A 528 26.91 42.46 -9.36
CA LEU A 528 26.56 42.13 -10.75
C LEU A 528 25.38 42.98 -11.22
N THR A 529 25.43 43.39 -12.47
CA THR A 529 24.30 44.06 -13.16
C THR A 529 23.68 43.08 -14.12
N TRP A 530 22.36 43.01 -14.13
CA TRP A 530 21.62 41.98 -14.83
C TRP A 530 20.71 42.56 -15.91
N LYS A 531 20.55 41.81 -17.00
CA LYS A 531 19.58 42.07 -18.06
C LYS A 531 18.75 40.82 -18.30
N GLN A 532 17.48 41.01 -18.63
CA GLN A 532 16.61 39.93 -19.05
C GLN A 532 16.95 39.55 -20.50
N VAL A 533 17.06 38.25 -20.77
CA VAL A 533 17.37 37.73 -22.10
C VAL A 533 16.10 37.73 -22.94
N GLU A 534 16.10 38.50 -24.03
CA GLU A 534 15.02 38.54 -25.03
C GLU A 534 15.44 37.76 -26.29
N GLU A 535 14.99 36.52 -26.47
CA GLU A 535 15.23 35.76 -27.72
C GLU A 535 14.06 35.94 -28.74
N VAL A 536 13.98 37.13 -29.35
CA VAL A 536 13.37 37.64 -30.63
C VAL A 536 12.69 36.63 -31.60
N PRO A 537 11.50 36.82 -32.26
CA PRO A 537 11.00 37.98 -33.07
C PRO A 537 9.55 38.46 -32.78
N PRO A 538 9.06 39.57 -33.40
CA PRO A 538 7.73 40.11 -33.10
C PRO A 538 6.63 39.19 -33.64
N GLY A 539 5.95 38.47 -32.76
CA GLY A 539 4.80 37.65 -33.12
C GLY A 539 4.37 36.64 -32.06
N ASP A 540 5.31 36.13 -31.24
CA ASP A 540 5.03 35.14 -30.21
C ASP A 540 5.13 35.76 -28.80
N GLN A 541 4.09 35.58 -27.98
CA GLN A 541 4.15 35.89 -26.55
C GLN A 541 5.16 34.94 -25.89
N GLN A 542 6.32 35.46 -25.47
CA GLN A 542 7.32 34.70 -24.71
C GLN A 542 7.22 34.92 -23.20
N PHE A 543 7.54 33.87 -22.44
CA PHE A 543 7.81 33.93 -21.00
C PHE A 543 9.29 34.28 -20.79
N GLY A 544 9.61 35.57 -20.64
CA GLY A 544 10.97 36.01 -20.29
C GLY A 544 11.32 35.61 -18.86
N CYS A 545 11.95 34.46 -18.66
CA CYS A 545 12.37 33.97 -17.33
C CYS A 545 13.89 33.72 -17.22
N CYS A 546 14.64 34.11 -18.26
CA CYS A 546 16.08 34.02 -18.32
C CYS A 546 16.71 35.40 -18.13
N PHE A 547 17.77 35.46 -17.34
CA PHE A 547 18.53 36.66 -17.05
C PHE A 547 20.01 36.37 -17.23
N GLU A 548 20.77 37.33 -17.72
CA GLU A 548 22.21 37.26 -17.86
C GLU A 548 22.87 38.49 -17.26
N SER A 549 24.09 38.34 -16.74
CA SER A 549 24.89 39.48 -16.30
C SER A 549 25.34 40.31 -17.51
N SER A 550 25.63 41.59 -17.30
CA SER A 550 26.06 42.50 -18.38
C SER A 550 27.33 42.07 -19.12
N ASP A 551 28.19 41.30 -18.45
CA ASP A 551 29.41 40.69 -19.00
C ASP A 551 29.18 39.26 -19.55
N SER A 552 27.94 38.75 -19.48
CA SER A 552 27.53 37.39 -19.88
C SER A 552 28.33 36.26 -19.21
N HIS A 553 29.02 36.55 -18.11
CA HIS A 553 29.71 35.55 -17.30
C HIS A 553 28.75 34.71 -16.46
N TYR A 554 27.59 35.26 -16.08
CA TYR A 554 26.58 34.56 -15.30
C TYR A 554 25.22 34.60 -15.99
N ALA A 555 24.47 33.49 -15.93
CA ALA A 555 23.08 33.46 -16.37
C ALA A 555 22.20 32.67 -15.40
N VAL A 556 20.94 33.07 -15.25
CA VAL A 556 19.95 32.43 -14.39
C VAL A 556 18.66 32.23 -15.17
N ASN A 557 18.17 30.99 -15.21
CA ASN A 557 16.84 30.65 -15.68
C ASN A 557 15.94 30.37 -14.47
N LEU A 558 15.07 31.32 -14.15
CA LEU A 558 14.19 31.23 -12.98
C LEU A 558 13.24 30.03 -13.05
N PHE A 559 12.73 29.70 -14.25
CA PHE A 559 11.75 28.62 -14.42
C PHE A 559 12.34 27.24 -14.10
N THR A 560 13.58 27.01 -14.50
CA THR A 560 14.27 25.72 -14.33
C THR A 560 15.20 25.67 -13.13
N GLY A 561 15.52 26.82 -12.54
CA GLY A 561 16.55 26.98 -11.51
C GLY A 561 17.98 26.85 -12.04
N VAL A 562 18.19 26.79 -13.36
CA VAL A 562 19.54 26.64 -13.92
C VAL A 562 20.30 27.96 -13.74
N VAL A 563 21.43 27.89 -13.05
CA VAL A 563 22.46 28.93 -13.06
C VAL A 563 23.56 28.48 -14.01
N LEU A 564 24.19 29.41 -14.73
CA LEU A 564 25.36 29.15 -15.56
C LEU A 564 26.48 30.13 -15.18
N THR A 565 27.71 29.64 -15.19
CA THR A 565 28.96 30.40 -15.11
C THR A 565 29.75 30.11 -16.38
N ASP A 566 30.03 31.13 -17.19
CA ASP A 566 30.66 31.01 -18.52
C ASP A 566 29.98 29.98 -19.44
N GLY A 567 28.65 29.94 -19.41
CA GLY A 567 27.84 29.00 -20.18
C GLY A 567 27.81 27.56 -19.64
N ASN A 568 28.46 27.28 -18.50
CA ASN A 568 28.47 25.97 -17.86
C ASN A 568 27.64 25.98 -16.58
N ALA A 569 26.89 24.89 -16.31
CA ALA A 569 26.22 24.76 -15.03
C ALA A 569 27.27 24.70 -13.89
N PRO A 570 27.12 25.51 -12.82
CA PRO A 570 28.08 25.55 -11.72
C PRO A 570 28.19 24.18 -11.07
N GLY A 571 29.42 23.82 -10.71
CA GLY A 571 29.75 22.57 -10.04
C GLY A 571 29.83 21.34 -10.95
N GLY A 572 29.14 21.24 -12.09
CA GLY A 572 29.17 20.00 -12.88
C GLY A 572 30.46 19.74 -13.66
N LEU A 573 30.87 18.48 -13.78
CA LEU A 573 31.92 18.11 -14.75
C LEU A 573 31.47 18.42 -16.19
N PRO A 574 32.35 19.01 -17.01
CA PRO A 574 32.08 19.23 -18.42
C PRO A 574 31.61 17.96 -19.15
N ALA A 575 30.68 18.13 -20.09
CA ALA A 575 30.05 17.02 -20.81
C ALA A 575 31.07 16.15 -21.56
N ASN A 576 32.11 16.75 -22.14
CA ASN A 576 33.21 16.06 -22.82
C ASN A 576 33.98 15.10 -21.89
N ILE A 577 34.10 15.41 -20.59
CA ILE A 577 34.71 14.50 -19.61
C ILE A 577 33.72 13.38 -19.24
N ARG A 578 32.45 13.72 -19.01
CA ARG A 578 31.41 12.74 -18.60
C ARG A 578 31.13 11.66 -19.64
N VAL A 579 31.25 11.99 -20.93
CA VAL A 579 31.04 11.03 -22.03
C VAL A 579 32.30 10.24 -22.37
N HIS A 580 33.45 10.58 -21.79
CA HIS A 580 34.72 9.92 -22.09
C HIS A 580 34.74 8.48 -21.54
N GLU A 581 35.21 7.51 -22.34
CA GLU A 581 35.22 6.08 -22.00
C GLU A 581 35.90 5.80 -20.66
N ARG A 582 37.07 6.44 -20.43
CA ARG A 582 37.82 6.33 -19.17
C ARG A 582 36.98 6.77 -17.95
N PHE A 583 36.27 7.88 -18.05
CA PHE A 583 35.39 8.36 -16.99
C PHE A 583 34.24 7.38 -16.75
N GLN A 584 33.55 6.94 -17.81
CA GLN A 584 32.43 6.00 -17.69
C GLN A 584 32.85 4.66 -17.10
N SER A 585 34.07 4.20 -17.39
CA SER A 585 34.58 2.96 -16.80
C SER A 585 34.81 3.07 -15.29
N LEU A 586 35.31 4.22 -14.82
CA LEU A 586 35.61 4.48 -13.41
C LEU A 586 34.38 4.84 -12.58
N PHE A 587 33.51 5.69 -13.12
CA PHE A 587 32.44 6.34 -12.38
C PHE A 587 31.05 6.08 -12.96
N GLY A 588 30.92 5.33 -14.06
CA GLY A 588 29.63 5.06 -14.69
C GLY A 588 28.98 6.35 -15.23
N ARG A 589 27.75 6.63 -14.77
CA ARG A 589 26.98 7.83 -15.13
C ARG A 589 27.04 8.93 -14.06
N CYS A 590 27.94 8.82 -13.08
CA CYS A 590 28.07 9.84 -12.04
C CYS A 590 28.40 11.22 -12.64
N ASN A 591 27.96 12.26 -11.95
CA ASN A 591 28.47 13.62 -12.11
C ASN A 591 29.08 14.04 -10.77
N PHE A 592 30.08 14.91 -10.82
CA PHE A 592 30.75 15.40 -9.62
C PHE A 592 30.65 16.92 -9.57
N GLU A 593 30.46 17.43 -8.36
CA GLU A 593 30.69 18.83 -8.05
C GLU A 593 32.20 19.10 -8.08
N VAL A 594 32.65 19.98 -8.97
CA VAL A 594 34.07 20.26 -9.25
C VAL A 594 34.39 21.75 -9.23
N ASN A 595 35.54 22.06 -8.66
CA ASN A 595 36.20 23.37 -8.75
C ASN A 595 37.27 23.35 -9.84
N THR A 596 37.44 24.48 -10.53
CA THR A 596 38.55 24.63 -11.48
C THR A 596 39.77 25.17 -10.74
N VAL A 597 40.80 24.34 -10.60
CA VAL A 597 42.08 24.69 -9.96
C VAL A 597 43.19 24.49 -10.99
N ASN A 598 43.88 25.56 -11.37
CA ASN A 598 44.97 25.54 -12.37
C ASN A 598 44.60 24.89 -13.71
N GLY A 599 43.34 25.03 -14.15
CA GLY A 599 42.84 24.43 -15.40
C GLY A 599 42.42 22.97 -15.29
N LEU A 600 42.42 22.40 -14.08
CA LEU A 600 41.95 21.05 -13.77
C LEU A 600 40.65 21.11 -12.97
N PHE A 601 39.79 20.10 -13.14
CA PHE A 601 38.53 19.98 -12.41
C PHE A 601 38.74 19.09 -11.19
N GLN A 602 38.67 19.63 -9.98
CA GLN A 602 38.85 18.91 -8.72
C GLN A 602 37.50 18.72 -8.03
N THR A 603 37.16 17.50 -7.61
CA THR A 603 35.92 17.24 -6.87
C THR A 603 35.89 17.96 -5.53
N GLU A 604 34.75 18.54 -5.16
CA GLU A 604 34.54 19.14 -3.83
C GLU A 604 34.23 18.09 -2.75
N SER A 605 33.52 17.03 -3.12
CA SER A 605 33.05 15.99 -2.21
C SER A 605 33.79 14.67 -2.40
N LEU A 606 33.94 13.90 -1.31
CA LEU A 606 34.55 12.58 -1.35
C LEU A 606 33.66 11.59 -2.11
N TYR A 607 34.23 10.92 -3.11
CA TYR A 607 33.62 9.76 -3.75
C TYR A 607 34.39 8.50 -3.37
N CYS A 608 33.69 7.52 -2.80
CA CYS A 608 34.34 6.32 -2.25
C CYS A 608 35.53 6.65 -1.30
N GLY A 609 35.42 7.74 -0.52
CA GLY A 609 36.44 8.17 0.46
C GLY A 609 37.66 8.90 -0.11
N ARG A 610 37.65 9.33 -1.38
CA ARG A 610 38.75 10.09 -2.02
C ARG A 610 38.22 11.31 -2.77
N LEU A 611 39.07 12.32 -2.94
CA LEU A 611 38.84 13.40 -3.91
C LEU A 611 39.49 13.01 -5.25
N TYR A 612 38.97 13.54 -6.34
CA TYR A 612 39.44 13.28 -7.69
C TYR A 612 39.77 14.58 -8.44
N GLU A 613 40.79 14.55 -9.28
CA GLU A 613 41.10 15.59 -10.27
C GLU A 613 40.93 15.03 -11.69
N PHE A 614 40.37 15.86 -12.57
CA PHE A 614 40.15 15.56 -13.99
C PHE A 614 40.78 16.65 -14.86
N GLY A 615 41.42 16.24 -15.95
CA GLY A 615 41.90 17.17 -16.97
C GLY A 615 42.35 16.46 -18.23
N TYR A 616 42.71 17.26 -19.23
CA TYR A 616 43.29 16.76 -20.47
C TYR A 616 44.80 16.96 -20.45
N HIS A 617 45.55 15.92 -20.81
CA HIS A 617 46.97 16.05 -21.11
C HIS A 617 47.14 16.59 -22.55
N GLU A 618 48.34 17.05 -22.92
CA GLU A 618 48.70 17.56 -24.26
C GLU A 618 48.35 16.61 -25.43
N SER A 619 48.06 15.34 -25.14
CA SER A 619 47.69 14.29 -26.10
C SER A 619 46.18 14.06 -26.23
N GLU A 620 45.33 14.96 -25.73
CA GLU A 620 43.85 14.84 -25.64
C GLU A 620 43.32 13.64 -24.83
N GLU A 621 44.18 12.91 -24.11
CA GLU A 621 43.71 11.86 -23.20
C GLU A 621 43.21 12.47 -21.88
N LEU A 622 42.00 12.07 -21.46
CA LEU A 622 41.48 12.37 -20.13
C LEU A 622 42.36 11.68 -19.08
N PHE A 623 42.95 12.45 -18.16
CA PHE A 623 43.57 11.89 -16.95
C PHE A 623 42.62 12.04 -15.76
N VAL A 624 42.69 11.07 -14.85
CA VAL A 624 41.93 11.03 -13.60
C VAL A 624 42.92 10.73 -12.49
N GLN A 625 42.99 11.60 -11.48
CA GLN A 625 43.93 11.46 -10.36
C GLN A 625 43.17 11.37 -9.04
N GLU A 626 43.48 10.37 -8.22
CA GLU A 626 43.03 10.29 -6.83
C GLU A 626 43.89 11.18 -5.93
N LEU A 627 43.27 12.01 -5.10
CA LEU A 627 43.95 12.82 -4.10
C LEU A 627 43.85 12.16 -2.72
N ILE A 628 44.98 12.17 -1.99
CA ILE A 628 45.07 11.62 -0.64
C ILE A 628 44.77 12.73 0.36
N VAL A 629 43.67 12.57 1.11
CA VAL A 629 43.33 13.42 2.24
C VAL A 629 44.07 12.86 3.46
N ASP A 630 45.17 13.52 3.82
CA ASP A 630 45.90 13.46 5.10
C ASP A 630 47.24 12.69 5.23
N SER A 631 48.23 13.50 5.63
CA SER A 631 49.50 13.26 6.33
C SER A 631 50.73 12.60 5.67
N ARG A 632 51.77 13.45 5.55
CA ARG A 632 53.23 13.20 5.59
C ARG A 632 53.86 12.41 4.44
N ASN A 633 54.59 13.16 3.61
CA ASN A 633 55.81 12.74 2.89
C ASN A 633 55.98 11.22 2.72
N ILE A 634 55.32 10.66 1.73
CA ILE A 634 55.83 9.46 1.06
C ILE A 634 56.14 9.87 -0.37
N SER A 635 57.36 10.37 -0.54
CA SER A 635 58.02 10.61 -1.81
C SER A 635 58.41 9.30 -2.52
N ALA A 636 57.51 8.32 -2.59
CA ALA A 636 57.76 7.06 -3.27
C ALA A 636 56.86 6.97 -4.50
N ARG A 637 57.49 6.90 -5.69
CA ARG A 637 56.85 6.64 -6.98
C ARG A 637 56.27 5.22 -6.98
N LEU A 638 55.13 5.02 -6.32
CA LEU A 638 54.41 3.75 -6.27
C LEU A 638 53.07 3.90 -7.02
N ARG A 639 52.70 2.91 -7.84
CA ARG A 639 51.44 2.90 -8.60
C ARG A 639 50.70 1.60 -8.32
N SER A 640 49.49 1.67 -7.76
CA SER A 640 48.63 0.51 -7.58
C SER A 640 47.73 0.27 -8.80
N PHE A 641 47.59 -0.97 -9.23
CA PHE A 641 46.64 -1.37 -10.27
C PHE A 641 45.41 -2.01 -9.63
N ARG A 642 44.24 -1.46 -9.99
CA ARG A 642 42.93 -1.86 -9.49
C ARG A 642 41.98 -2.11 -10.66
N PRO A 643 40.83 -2.78 -10.43
CA PRO A 643 39.79 -2.91 -11.43
C PRO A 643 39.31 -1.54 -11.94
N LYS A 644 38.72 -1.53 -13.13
CA LYS A 644 38.34 -0.29 -13.84
C LYS A 644 37.29 0.54 -13.11
N GLU A 645 36.65 0.05 -12.05
CA GLU A 645 35.59 0.74 -11.30
C GLU A 645 36.15 1.40 -10.02
N ALA A 646 35.90 2.70 -9.81
CA ALA A 646 36.45 3.45 -8.67
C ALA A 646 35.99 2.93 -7.30
N LYS A 647 34.79 2.34 -7.22
CA LYS A 647 34.25 1.71 -6.00
C LYS A 647 34.98 0.42 -5.61
N ASN A 648 35.64 -0.25 -6.55
CA ASN A 648 36.39 -1.46 -6.26
C ASN A 648 37.79 -1.07 -5.79
N ARG A 649 38.02 -1.26 -4.48
CA ARG A 649 39.27 -0.90 -3.82
C ARG A 649 40.28 -2.04 -3.74
N GLU A 650 39.95 -3.22 -4.30
CA GLU A 650 40.85 -4.35 -4.31
C GLU A 650 42.10 -4.03 -5.16
N VAL A 651 43.28 -4.19 -4.55
CA VAL A 651 44.57 -3.98 -5.22
C VAL A 651 45.09 -5.33 -5.68
N PHE A 652 45.25 -5.51 -6.99
CA PHE A 652 45.75 -6.77 -7.57
C PHE A 652 47.23 -6.73 -7.88
N PHE A 653 47.76 -5.54 -8.24
CA PHE A 653 49.18 -5.36 -8.47
C PHE A 653 49.67 -4.01 -7.91
N VAL A 654 50.95 -3.97 -7.54
CA VAL A 654 51.63 -2.74 -7.12
C VAL A 654 52.92 -2.59 -7.91
N ALA A 655 53.08 -1.50 -8.62
CA ALA A 655 54.34 -1.11 -9.25
C ALA A 655 55.16 -0.20 -8.33
N SER A 656 56.45 -0.49 -8.20
CA SER A 656 57.46 0.35 -7.56
C SER A 656 58.65 0.58 -8.50
N PHE A 657 59.34 1.70 -8.31
CA PHE A 657 60.65 1.90 -8.91
C PHE A 657 61.71 1.52 -7.89
N ASP A 658 62.70 0.73 -8.29
CA ASP A 658 63.87 0.45 -7.45
C ASP A 658 64.90 1.59 -7.47
N GLU A 659 65.98 1.45 -6.70
CA GLU A 659 67.06 2.44 -6.58
C GLU A 659 67.76 2.74 -7.91
N HIS A 660 67.60 1.87 -8.91
CA HIS A 660 68.12 2.03 -10.27
C HIS A 660 67.06 2.55 -11.25
N ASN A 661 65.92 3.03 -10.73
CA ASN A 661 64.80 3.56 -11.49
C ASN A 661 64.18 2.51 -12.45
N SER A 662 64.35 1.21 -12.16
CA SER A 662 63.73 0.12 -12.89
C SER A 662 62.36 -0.21 -12.28
N LEU A 663 61.36 -0.40 -13.15
CA LEU A 663 59.99 -0.70 -12.75
C LEU A 663 59.86 -2.16 -12.32
N ARG A 664 59.48 -2.39 -11.06
CA ARG A 664 59.09 -3.71 -10.53
C ARG A 664 57.59 -3.71 -10.27
N CYS A 665 56.92 -4.81 -10.59
CA CYS A 665 55.48 -4.94 -10.39
C CYS A 665 55.17 -6.20 -9.61
N TYR A 666 54.54 -6.06 -8.46
CA TYR A 666 54.23 -7.13 -7.51
C TYR A 666 52.76 -7.52 -7.64
N GLN A 667 52.47 -8.81 -7.66
CA GLN A 667 51.11 -9.32 -7.58
C GLN A 667 50.70 -9.45 -6.10
N VAL A 668 49.58 -8.83 -5.74
CA VAL A 668 49.04 -8.89 -4.39
C VAL A 668 48.29 -10.21 -4.21
N PRO A 669 48.61 -11.01 -3.17
CA PRO A 669 47.87 -12.23 -2.86
C PRO A 669 46.38 -11.96 -2.68
N PHE A 670 45.52 -12.89 -3.11
CA PHE A 670 44.07 -12.71 -3.02
C PHE A 670 43.58 -12.38 -1.60
N SER A 671 44.20 -12.97 -0.56
CA SER A 671 43.92 -12.68 0.86
C SER A 671 44.17 -11.22 1.25
N ASP A 672 45.09 -10.56 0.56
CA ASP A 672 45.64 -9.26 0.92
C ASP A 672 45.05 -8.14 0.06
N THR A 673 44.34 -8.48 -1.02
CA THR A 673 43.74 -7.53 -1.97
C THR A 673 42.84 -6.48 -1.31
N LYS A 674 42.23 -6.80 -0.16
CA LYS A 674 41.32 -5.93 0.61
C LYS A 674 42.00 -5.20 1.77
N LEU A 675 43.28 -5.48 2.05
CA LEU A 675 44.00 -4.87 3.16
C LEU A 675 44.39 -3.42 2.83
N THR A 676 44.81 -2.67 3.85
CA THR A 676 45.17 -1.26 3.68
C THR A 676 46.41 -1.11 2.80
N TYR A 677 46.48 0.01 2.08
CA TYR A 677 47.61 0.28 1.18
C TYR A 677 48.95 0.29 1.92
N GLU A 678 49.00 0.80 3.15
CA GLU A 678 50.19 0.81 4.00
C GLU A 678 50.66 -0.61 4.34
N TYR A 679 49.71 -1.52 4.58
CA TYR A 679 50.01 -2.93 4.84
C TYR A 679 50.60 -3.59 3.58
N ILE A 680 49.95 -3.41 2.43
CA ILE A 680 50.41 -3.99 1.15
C ILE A 680 51.82 -3.48 0.80
N VAL A 681 52.09 -2.17 0.96
CA VAL A 681 53.40 -1.58 0.66
C VAL A 681 54.50 -2.08 1.59
N THR A 682 54.22 -2.29 2.88
CA THR A 682 55.21 -2.79 3.85
C THR A 682 55.57 -4.26 3.65
N HIS A 683 54.73 -5.02 2.94
CA HIS A 683 54.90 -6.45 2.68
C HIS A 683 55.24 -6.80 1.21
N LEU A 684 55.57 -5.81 0.36
CA LEU A 684 55.88 -6.04 -1.07
C LEU A 684 57.00 -7.07 -1.30
N LYS A 685 57.99 -7.13 -0.39
CA LYS A 685 59.09 -8.10 -0.45
C LYS A 685 58.64 -9.56 -0.33
N ASP A 686 57.44 -9.78 0.22
CA ASP A 686 56.85 -11.09 0.47
C ASP A 686 55.88 -11.51 -0.66
N TYR A 687 55.72 -10.67 -1.69
CA TYR A 687 54.83 -10.89 -2.82
C TYR A 687 55.57 -11.37 -4.07
N ASP A 688 54.86 -12.08 -4.94
CA ASP A 688 55.38 -12.54 -6.21
C ASP A 688 55.55 -11.33 -7.17
N CYS A 689 56.71 -11.20 -7.81
CA CYS A 689 57.06 -10.08 -8.70
C CYS A 689 57.01 -10.50 -10.16
N LEU A 690 56.40 -9.70 -11.03
CA LEU A 690 56.41 -9.89 -12.47
C LEU A 690 57.84 -9.86 -13.01
N VAL A 691 58.13 -10.80 -13.91
CA VAL A 691 59.44 -10.96 -14.56
C VAL A 691 59.36 -10.44 -16.00
N GLN A 692 60.45 -9.82 -16.46
CA GLN A 692 60.58 -9.45 -17.87
C GLN A 692 60.67 -10.72 -18.74
N LYS A 693 60.08 -10.65 -19.93
CA LYS A 693 59.97 -11.78 -20.86
C LYS A 693 61.28 -11.96 -21.64
N ASP A 694 62.34 -12.36 -20.95
CA ASP A 694 63.69 -12.56 -21.51
C ASP A 694 63.92 -14.02 -21.98
N ASP A 695 65.04 -14.27 -22.68
CA ASP A 695 65.25 -15.41 -23.58
C ASP A 695 65.22 -16.87 -23.01
N PRO A 696 65.22 -17.17 -21.70
CA PRO A 696 64.79 -18.50 -21.24
C PRO A 696 63.27 -18.61 -21.05
N ILE A 697 62.62 -17.52 -20.62
CA ILE A 697 61.19 -17.45 -20.30
C ILE A 697 60.37 -17.28 -21.57
N GLY A 698 60.87 -16.52 -22.54
CA GLY A 698 60.23 -16.28 -23.83
C GLY A 698 59.89 -17.56 -24.59
N GLU A 699 60.80 -18.54 -24.61
CA GLU A 699 60.59 -19.84 -25.26
C GLU A 699 59.46 -20.66 -24.61
N VAL A 700 59.37 -20.63 -23.27
CA VAL A 700 58.31 -21.31 -22.52
C VAL A 700 56.97 -20.63 -22.70
N LEU A 701 56.93 -19.30 -22.66
CA LEU A 701 55.73 -18.53 -22.95
C LEU A 701 55.23 -18.81 -24.37
N ARG A 702 56.11 -18.94 -25.37
CA ARG A 702 55.73 -19.32 -26.74
C ARG A 702 55.03 -20.67 -26.80
N VAL A 703 55.45 -21.66 -26.00
CA VAL A 703 54.73 -22.95 -25.91
C VAL A 703 53.35 -22.76 -25.28
N LEU A 704 53.27 -22.00 -24.19
CA LEU A 704 52.01 -21.74 -23.47
C LEU A 704 51.03 -20.86 -24.26
N THR A 705 51.50 -20.01 -25.19
CA THR A 705 50.62 -19.24 -26.09
C THR A 705 49.77 -20.10 -27.01
N LYS A 706 50.11 -21.39 -27.17
CA LYS A 706 49.27 -22.36 -27.88
C LYS A 706 48.04 -22.80 -27.08
N LEU A 707 48.06 -22.61 -25.75
CA LEU A 707 47.01 -22.98 -24.81
C LEU A 707 46.22 -21.76 -24.33
N GLU A 708 46.90 -20.65 -24.07
CA GLU A 708 46.36 -19.45 -23.45
C GLU A 708 46.79 -18.22 -24.26
N ASP A 709 45.99 -17.15 -24.29
CA ASP A 709 46.37 -15.94 -25.03
C ASP A 709 47.51 -15.24 -24.27
N GLU A 710 48.53 -14.74 -24.99
CA GLU A 710 49.74 -14.16 -24.41
C GLU A 710 49.44 -13.03 -23.41
N ARG A 711 48.31 -12.34 -23.57
CA ARG A 711 47.86 -11.26 -22.69
C ARG A 711 47.50 -11.72 -21.28
N PHE A 712 47.22 -13.02 -21.08
CA PHE A 712 46.90 -13.62 -19.78
C PHE A 712 48.08 -14.39 -19.16
N LEU A 713 49.23 -14.44 -19.85
CA LEU A 713 50.42 -15.11 -19.36
C LEU A 713 51.31 -14.11 -18.60
N HIS A 714 51.29 -14.23 -17.28
CA HIS A 714 52.04 -13.39 -16.36
C HIS A 714 53.12 -14.21 -15.65
N PRO A 715 54.38 -14.19 -16.12
CA PRO A 715 55.47 -14.87 -15.42
C PRO A 715 55.82 -14.12 -14.13
N LEU A 716 55.83 -14.85 -13.03
CA LEU A 716 55.96 -14.32 -11.67
C LEU A 716 57.13 -14.98 -10.97
N LYS A 717 57.91 -14.21 -10.22
CA LYS A 717 59.00 -14.71 -9.39
C LYS A 717 58.64 -14.53 -7.92
N SER A 718 58.60 -15.64 -7.21
CA SER A 718 58.32 -15.62 -5.78
C SER A 718 59.49 -15.07 -4.96
N PRO A 719 59.27 -14.68 -3.69
CA PRO A 719 60.34 -14.24 -2.78
C PRO A 719 61.44 -15.28 -2.56
N LYS A 720 61.15 -16.57 -2.82
CA LYS A 720 62.10 -17.69 -2.73
C LYS A 720 62.83 -17.96 -4.05
N ASP A 721 62.81 -16.99 -4.96
CA ASP A 721 63.42 -17.03 -6.30
C ASP A 721 62.83 -18.07 -7.26
N THR A 722 61.70 -18.69 -6.91
CA THR A 722 61.02 -19.67 -7.76
C THR A 722 60.15 -18.97 -8.80
N LEU A 723 60.32 -19.32 -10.07
CA LEU A 723 59.55 -18.80 -11.20
C LEU A 723 58.24 -19.58 -11.35
N LYS A 724 57.13 -18.86 -11.55
CA LYS A 724 55.77 -19.37 -11.67
C LYS A 724 55.09 -18.78 -12.91
N ILE A 725 54.22 -19.57 -13.55
CA ILE A 725 53.39 -19.12 -14.67
C ILE A 725 51.98 -19.66 -14.47
N ASP A 726 51.01 -18.75 -14.45
CA ASP A 726 49.59 -19.09 -14.25
C ASP A 726 48.82 -19.08 -15.58
N LEU A 727 47.95 -20.07 -15.75
CA LEU A 727 46.95 -20.13 -16.83
C LEU A 727 45.55 -19.99 -16.20
N PRO A 728 45.08 -18.75 -16.01
CA PRO A 728 43.92 -18.47 -15.16
C PRO A 728 42.61 -19.09 -15.67
N ARG A 729 42.40 -19.20 -16.99
CA ARG A 729 41.17 -19.79 -17.55
C ARG A 729 41.13 -21.31 -17.39
N PHE A 730 42.29 -21.94 -17.31
CA PHE A 730 42.44 -23.39 -17.16
C PHE A 730 42.67 -23.81 -15.71
N LYS A 731 42.86 -22.85 -14.79
CA LYS A 731 43.19 -23.09 -13.38
C LYS A 731 44.43 -23.99 -13.22
N LEU A 732 45.43 -23.77 -14.07
CA LEU A 732 46.70 -24.49 -14.04
C LEU A 732 47.84 -23.55 -13.68
N GLN A 733 48.76 -23.99 -12.84
CA GLN A 733 49.98 -23.28 -12.47
C GLN A 733 51.20 -24.15 -12.77
N PHE A 734 52.22 -23.53 -13.35
CA PHE A 734 53.52 -24.15 -13.58
C PHE A 734 54.60 -23.46 -12.76
N ILE A 735 55.45 -24.25 -12.11
CA ILE A 735 56.55 -23.75 -11.28
C ILE A 735 57.86 -24.35 -11.78
N LEU A 736 58.90 -23.52 -11.87
CA LEU A 736 60.25 -23.98 -12.20
C LEU A 736 60.82 -24.80 -11.03
N ASP A 737 61.09 -26.08 -11.27
CA ASP A 737 61.64 -27.01 -10.29
C ASP A 737 63.18 -26.91 -10.19
N THR A 738 63.76 -27.73 -9.30
CA THR A 738 65.22 -27.78 -9.08
C THR A 738 66.00 -28.32 -10.28
N ASP A 739 65.34 -29.01 -11.21
CA ASP A 739 65.93 -29.56 -12.43
C ASP A 739 65.77 -28.61 -13.63
N MET A 740 65.38 -27.35 -13.38
CA MET A 740 65.13 -26.32 -14.39
C MET A 740 64.00 -26.69 -15.38
N ARG A 741 62.99 -27.44 -14.91
CA ARG A 741 61.79 -27.81 -15.68
C ARG A 741 60.55 -27.19 -15.07
N PHE A 742 59.59 -26.81 -15.90
CA PHE A 742 58.31 -26.29 -15.43
C PHE A 742 57.37 -27.45 -15.07
N ALA A 743 57.21 -27.70 -13.77
CA ALA A 743 56.32 -28.72 -13.24
C ALA A 743 54.91 -28.15 -13.02
N SER A 744 53.86 -28.91 -13.34
CA SER A 744 52.48 -28.53 -12.99
C SER A 744 52.25 -28.72 -11.48
N VAL A 745 51.61 -27.74 -10.86
CA VAL A 745 51.22 -27.80 -9.44
C VAL A 745 50.05 -28.77 -9.25
N GLU A 746 49.09 -28.75 -10.17
CA GLU A 746 47.85 -29.52 -10.09
C GLU A 746 48.05 -31.00 -10.50
N HIS A 747 48.98 -31.25 -11.42
CA HIS A 747 49.25 -32.60 -11.95
C HIS A 747 50.67 -33.06 -11.60
N LYS A 748 50.81 -33.73 -10.44
CA LYS A 748 52.10 -34.26 -9.97
C LYS A 748 52.75 -35.17 -11.01
N GLY A 749 54.02 -34.90 -11.33
CA GLY A 749 54.81 -35.65 -12.30
C GLY A 749 54.67 -35.17 -13.75
N TYR A 750 53.79 -34.18 -14.00
CA TYR A 750 53.69 -33.54 -15.31
C TYR A 750 54.67 -32.36 -15.42
N PHE A 751 55.47 -32.36 -16.49
CA PHE A 751 56.40 -31.29 -16.81
C PHE A 751 56.10 -30.73 -18.21
N LEU A 752 56.14 -29.41 -18.34
CA LEU A 752 55.95 -28.72 -19.60
C LEU A 752 57.14 -28.98 -20.53
N ALA A 753 56.88 -29.47 -21.73
CA ALA A 753 57.92 -29.74 -22.73
C ALA A 753 58.37 -28.45 -23.43
N SER A 754 59.66 -28.35 -23.74
CA SER A 754 60.25 -27.21 -24.46
C SER A 754 59.80 -27.08 -25.92
N SER A 755 59.18 -28.13 -26.48
CA SER A 755 58.58 -28.12 -27.82
C SER A 755 57.34 -29.03 -27.87
N GLN A 756 56.20 -28.51 -27.43
CA GLN A 756 54.95 -29.27 -27.51
C GLN A 756 54.33 -29.12 -28.92
N GLN A 757 54.31 -30.20 -29.71
CA GLN A 757 53.55 -30.33 -30.95
C GLN A 757 52.23 -31.04 -30.64
N PHE A 758 51.10 -30.42 -30.98
CA PHE A 758 49.78 -31.03 -30.81
C PHE A 758 49.42 -31.82 -32.06
N ASP A 759 49.61 -33.13 -32.03
CA ASP A 759 48.79 -34.04 -32.84
C ASP A 759 47.64 -34.52 -31.95
N PHE A 760 46.46 -33.91 -32.13
CA PHE A 760 45.16 -34.36 -31.64
C PHE A 760 45.05 -34.76 -30.14
N VAL A 761 44.45 -33.89 -29.31
CA VAL A 761 43.92 -34.32 -28.00
C VAL A 761 42.49 -34.86 -28.20
N PRO A 762 42.21 -36.15 -27.91
CA PRO A 762 40.84 -36.61 -27.77
C PRO A 762 40.25 -35.97 -26.51
N ARG A 763 39.05 -35.41 -26.64
CA ARG A 763 38.12 -35.00 -25.56
C ARG A 763 38.62 -35.33 -24.14
N VAL A 764 39.07 -34.31 -23.42
CA VAL A 764 38.93 -34.32 -21.95
C VAL A 764 37.43 -34.24 -21.70
N SER A 765 36.82 -35.40 -21.50
CA SER A 765 35.42 -35.57 -21.13
C SER A 765 35.14 -34.85 -19.82
N ALA A 766 34.06 -34.10 -19.81
CA ALA A 766 33.48 -33.39 -18.66
C ALA A 766 32.84 -34.33 -17.61
N ASP A 767 33.39 -35.52 -17.40
CA ASP A 767 32.88 -36.51 -16.47
C ASP A 767 33.97 -36.84 -15.45
N ILE A 768 34.01 -36.07 -14.37
CA ILE A 768 34.35 -36.40 -12.98
C ILE A 768 34.36 -35.04 -12.25
N TRP A 769 33.17 -34.58 -11.85
CA TRP A 769 32.97 -33.57 -10.82
C TRP A 769 31.73 -33.98 -10.01
N TYR A 770 31.99 -34.38 -8.76
CA TYR A 770 31.11 -34.12 -7.62
C TYR A 770 31.95 -33.38 -6.58
#